data_AF-G2KNP2-F1
#
_entry.id   AF-G2KNP2-F1
#
_cell.length_a   1.000
_cell.length_b   1.000
_cell.length_c   1.000
_cell.angle_alpha   90.00
_cell.angle_beta   90.00
_cell.angle_gamma   90.00
#
_symmetry.space_group_name_H-M   'P 1'
#
loop_
_entity.id
_entity.type
_entity.pdbx_description
1 polymer ?
#
loop_
_entity_poly.entity_id
_entity_poly.type
_entity_poly.pdbx_seq_one_letter_code
_entity_poly.pdbx_strand_id
1 'polypeptide(L)'
;MKLDRNLIVTLGVGLLLAHAGACSPARADDDRIAGSKGRTYNLTLGTIYAGEGDAQVALPVPMIVDEPDIDPADIRAAAGVAGAAPVSPSIIPASLPPAPQAKPATPEPKKTATVRPVKKPVAPPYPARKPDQAPVVETAQSAFVAPLPEEKPEPVVAVVPKVPEPDPAPVIVEAPAVQEPQVDAVQEAQAEPPLPSIMPMVIPPSEQSLHPLRDGDVALYRTIFRAQGEGDWKEADAALGRLKDKRLLGHVLYQRYVHPSYRTRYEELRAWLSAYGDHPGADRMYKLAIARQGKGEPAPDRPLAVSGLPANVMQILSGRGDTYVTPRKRSAGQDKLIRSLTRMIGADLSDGAPTRALKKLNTDKVAESLDSTEKDQIRAQIAMAYLVLGKPDEALQLARDAASRSGTRAPMAGWVVGLVAWQKKDFNLAARHFELAATSSYADSWMRSASAYWASRSHLRSGRPADMTRWLELAARYPRTFYGIIATRALGWDYDFNWSSPEFTKAHFEKLIAIPGAWRAMALVDAGQNHLAESELVRIKTGDDEFLRQALLAYTLHAKLPGLAMRLAASFPNPEGGLYDAALYPLLPWQPRDGYSVDRALIHAITRQESRFDAFALSPSGAVGLMQLMPKTASFITGAERFKKKDGKFQLRDPEVNLQIGQRYVDHLLGLARVKGDLLHMAVAYNAGPGNLAKWQEGLSANVKDPLLFIETIPAPETRNYVERVLANYWIYSLRMGQPTPSLDAVTAGRPARYLAMDTGHEGDTGRQTRLTAAR
;
A
#
# COMPACT_ATOMS: atom_id res chain seq x y z
N MET A 1 -25.60 -32.11 8.76
CA MET A 1 -25.95 -30.79 8.16
C MET A 1 -24.73 -30.28 7.41
N LYS A 2 -24.85 -30.10 6.09
CA LYS A 2 -23.72 -29.84 5.17
C LYS A 2 -23.37 -28.35 5.16
N LEU A 3 -22.07 -28.07 5.29
CA LEU A 3 -21.46 -26.75 5.20
C LEU A 3 -21.70 -26.10 3.83
N ASP A 4 -22.11 -24.84 3.83
CA ASP A 4 -22.03 -23.96 2.67
C ASP A 4 -20.61 -23.39 2.58
N ARG A 5 -19.78 -24.02 1.76
CA ARG A 5 -18.43 -23.59 1.38
C ARG A 5 -18.52 -22.80 0.08
N ASN A 6 -18.70 -21.48 0.17
CA ASN A 6 -18.46 -20.56 -0.94
C ASN A 6 -18.14 -19.16 -0.41
N LEU A 7 -16.98 -19.04 0.21
CA LEU A 7 -16.23 -17.80 0.37
C LEU A 7 -14.76 -18.22 0.46
N ILE A 8 -13.86 -17.53 -0.26
CA ILE A 8 -12.44 -17.86 -0.52
C ILE A 8 -12.25 -18.68 -1.80
N VAL A 9 -12.29 -18.02 -2.97
CA VAL A 9 -11.38 -18.30 -4.09
C VAL A 9 -11.15 -16.99 -4.89
N THR A 10 -9.87 -16.71 -5.16
CA THR A 10 -9.30 -15.84 -6.22
C THR A 10 -8.87 -14.42 -5.85
N LEU A 11 -7.71 -14.31 -5.18
CA LEU A 11 -6.61 -13.37 -5.52
C LEU A 11 -5.37 -13.80 -4.71
N GLY A 12 -4.53 -14.65 -5.29
CA GLY A 12 -3.44 -15.28 -4.54
C GLY A 12 -2.45 -16.09 -5.37
N VAL A 13 -2.07 -15.61 -6.55
CA VAL A 13 -0.79 -16.00 -7.20
C VAL A 13 -0.27 -14.78 -7.95
N GLY A 14 0.57 -14.00 -7.28
CA GLY A 14 1.14 -12.77 -7.84
C GLY A 14 2.57 -12.53 -7.36
N LEU A 15 3.38 -13.59 -7.24
CA LEU A 15 4.83 -13.47 -7.13
C LEU A 15 5.52 -14.80 -7.49
N LEU A 16 5.50 -15.14 -8.78
CA LEU A 16 6.47 -16.03 -9.45
C LEU A 16 6.07 -16.09 -10.92
N LEU A 17 7.04 -15.84 -11.81
CA LEU A 17 7.00 -15.85 -13.28
C LEU A 17 6.78 -14.48 -13.95
N ALA A 18 7.90 -13.78 -14.15
CA ALA A 18 8.09 -12.88 -15.28
C ALA A 18 8.98 -13.59 -16.32
N HIS A 19 8.65 -13.40 -17.61
CA HIS A 19 9.27 -13.92 -18.86
C HIS A 19 8.87 -15.34 -19.29
N ALA A 20 8.64 -15.69 -20.56
CA ALA A 20 8.24 -15.04 -21.82
C ALA A 20 8.12 -16.21 -22.84
N GLY A 21 7.21 -16.15 -23.82
CA GLY A 21 7.21 -17.06 -24.98
C GLY A 21 5.83 -17.35 -25.58
N ALA A 22 5.58 -16.79 -26.76
CA ALA A 22 4.32 -16.81 -27.50
C ALA A 22 4.10 -18.07 -28.37
N CYS A 23 2.81 -18.39 -28.56
CA CYS A 23 2.12 -19.08 -29.67
C CYS A 23 2.64 -20.40 -30.27
N SER A 24 1.79 -21.45 -30.25
CA SER A 24 0.89 -21.82 -31.37
C SER A 24 -0.04 -22.99 -30.96
N PRO A 25 -1.33 -23.06 -31.39
CA PRO A 25 -2.20 -24.20 -31.10
C PRO A 25 -2.26 -25.19 -32.27
N ALA A 26 -2.06 -26.46 -31.98
CA ALA A 26 -2.36 -27.56 -32.90
C ALA A 26 -3.75 -28.16 -32.58
N ARG A 27 -4.53 -28.40 -33.65
CA ARG A 27 -5.83 -29.07 -33.71
C ARG A 27 -5.80 -30.50 -33.17
N ALA A 28 -6.93 -30.95 -32.59
CA ALA A 28 -7.52 -32.29 -32.81
C ALA A 28 -8.93 -32.38 -32.18
N ASP A 29 -9.93 -32.37 -33.07
CA ASP A 29 -11.16 -33.20 -33.22
C ASP A 29 -11.94 -33.86 -32.06
N ASP A 30 -13.26 -33.60 -32.13
CA ASP A 30 -14.49 -34.41 -31.93
C ASP A 30 -14.52 -35.64 -30.99
N ASP A 31 -15.49 -35.68 -30.05
CA ASP A 31 -16.79 -36.36 -30.27
C ASP A 31 -17.78 -36.30 -29.06
N ARG A 32 -19.00 -35.79 -29.35
CA ARG A 32 -20.37 -36.27 -29.04
C ARG A 32 -20.87 -36.87 -27.68
N ILE A 33 -22.03 -36.31 -27.28
CA ILE A 33 -23.31 -36.92 -26.76
C ILE A 33 -23.70 -36.82 -25.25
N ALA A 34 -24.73 -35.97 -25.04
CA ALA A 34 -26.00 -36.05 -24.25
C ALA A 34 -26.11 -36.64 -22.82
N GLY A 35 -26.93 -35.97 -21.98
CA GLY A 35 -27.65 -36.64 -20.87
C GLY A 35 -28.15 -35.76 -19.71
N SER A 36 -29.38 -35.23 -19.83
CA SER A 36 -30.36 -34.74 -18.83
C SER A 36 -30.11 -34.86 -17.30
N LYS A 37 -30.52 -33.82 -16.53
CA LYS A 37 -31.75 -33.81 -15.67
C LYS A 37 -31.78 -32.58 -14.74
N GLY A 38 -32.82 -31.78 -14.87
CA GLY A 38 -33.21 -30.76 -13.88
C GLY A 38 -34.01 -31.37 -12.73
N ARG A 39 -33.89 -30.76 -11.55
CA ARG A 39 -34.90 -30.81 -10.47
C ARG A 39 -34.95 -29.48 -9.73
N THR A 40 -36.10 -28.87 -9.80
CA THR A 40 -36.66 -27.84 -8.92
C THR A 40 -37.04 -28.43 -7.57
N TYR A 41 -36.78 -27.70 -6.47
CA TYR A 41 -37.59 -27.76 -5.25
C TYR A 41 -37.72 -26.37 -4.62
N ASN A 42 -38.97 -26.00 -4.34
CA ASN A 42 -39.42 -24.87 -3.54
C ASN A 42 -39.00 -25.04 -2.07
N LEU A 43 -38.82 -23.93 -1.36
CA LEU A 43 -39.12 -23.89 0.08
C LEU A 43 -39.64 -22.51 0.50
N THR A 44 -40.72 -22.61 1.26
CA THR A 44 -41.77 -21.64 1.57
C THR A 44 -41.38 -20.75 2.76
N LEU A 45 -42.01 -19.56 2.79
CA LEU A 45 -42.09 -18.62 3.91
C LEU A 45 -42.44 -19.29 5.25
N GLY A 46 -41.86 -18.76 6.33
CA GLY A 46 -42.35 -18.88 7.69
C GLY A 46 -42.07 -17.57 8.44
N THR A 47 -43.13 -16.94 8.95
CA THR A 47 -43.16 -15.62 9.58
C THR A 47 -43.53 -15.77 11.07
N ILE A 48 -43.03 -14.84 11.90
CA ILE A 48 -43.52 -14.34 13.22
C ILE A 48 -43.25 -15.18 14.48
N TYR A 49 -42.55 -14.59 15.47
CA TYR A 49 -43.09 -14.27 16.81
C TYR A 49 -42.31 -13.13 17.48
N ALA A 50 -43.06 -12.11 17.91
CA ALA A 50 -42.66 -11.10 18.89
C ALA A 50 -43.16 -11.56 20.28
N GLY A 51 -42.47 -11.14 21.34
CA GLY A 51 -42.89 -11.33 22.72
C GLY A 51 -41.94 -10.62 23.70
N GLU A 52 -42.47 -9.60 24.36
CA GLU A 52 -41.88 -8.90 25.52
C GLU A 52 -41.87 -9.79 26.77
N GLY A 53 -40.97 -9.48 27.71
CA GLY A 53 -40.97 -10.07 29.04
C GLY A 53 -39.88 -9.46 29.93
N ASP A 54 -40.30 -8.62 30.87
CA ASP A 54 -39.53 -8.08 31.99
C ASP A 54 -38.95 -9.19 32.88
N ALA A 55 -37.70 -9.02 33.31
CA ALA A 55 -37.19 -9.60 34.55
C ALA A 55 -35.98 -8.81 35.08
N GLN A 56 -36.20 -8.08 36.18
CA GLN A 56 -35.14 -7.58 37.06
C GLN A 56 -34.43 -8.75 37.73
N VAL A 57 -33.09 -8.78 37.67
CA VAL A 57 -32.25 -9.53 38.61
C VAL A 57 -31.01 -8.69 38.93
N ALA A 58 -30.77 -8.48 40.22
CA ALA A 58 -29.68 -7.71 40.79
C ALA A 58 -28.40 -8.55 41.00
N LEU A 59 -27.26 -7.96 40.61
CA LEU A 59 -25.88 -8.05 41.17
C LEU A 59 -25.15 -9.42 41.18
N PRO A 60 -23.79 -9.50 41.05
CA PRO A 60 -22.82 -8.60 41.69
C PRO A 60 -21.68 -8.03 40.82
N VAL A 61 -21.19 -6.89 41.30
CA VAL A 61 -19.94 -6.22 40.95
C VAL A 61 -18.74 -7.07 41.41
N PRO A 62 -17.71 -7.31 40.59
CA PRO A 62 -16.38 -7.65 41.10
C PRO A 62 -15.47 -6.42 41.13
N MET A 63 -14.80 -6.34 42.27
CA MET A 63 -13.85 -5.33 42.73
C MET A 63 -12.81 -4.90 41.70
N ILE A 64 -12.61 -3.58 41.67
CA ILE A 64 -11.37 -2.91 41.25
C ILE A 64 -10.29 -3.34 42.23
N VAL A 65 -9.17 -3.83 41.70
CA VAL A 65 -7.92 -3.98 42.46
C VAL A 65 -7.02 -2.86 41.96
N ASP A 66 -6.77 -1.89 42.84
CA ASP A 66 -5.76 -0.84 42.67
C ASP A 66 -4.36 -1.43 42.80
N GLU A 67 -3.44 -0.95 41.95
CA GLU A 67 -1.99 -0.88 42.22
C GLU A 67 -1.28 -0.11 41.08
N PRO A 68 -0.13 0.54 41.34
CA PRO A 68 -0.01 1.83 42.03
C PRO A 68 0.45 2.97 41.09
N ASP A 69 0.24 4.19 41.56
CA ASP A 69 0.75 5.44 40.96
C ASP A 69 2.27 5.40 40.74
N ILE A 70 2.68 5.82 39.54
CA ILE A 70 4.06 6.27 39.27
C ILE A 70 4.01 7.79 39.13
N ASP A 71 4.69 8.46 40.06
CA ASP A 71 4.90 9.90 40.12
C ASP A 71 5.61 10.42 38.84
N PRO A 72 5.11 11.48 38.16
CA PRO A 72 5.70 12.02 36.93
C PRO A 72 7.03 12.80 37.08
N ALA A 73 7.77 12.67 38.18
CA ALA A 73 8.96 13.49 38.46
C ALA A 73 10.33 12.91 38.03
N ASP A 74 10.44 11.66 37.59
CA ASP A 74 11.75 11.01 37.34
C ASP A 74 12.26 11.02 35.89
N ILE A 75 11.82 11.97 35.05
CA ILE A 75 12.40 12.19 33.72
C ILE A 75 12.99 13.60 33.64
N ARG A 76 14.03 13.88 34.44
CA ARG A 76 14.93 15.04 34.26
C ARG A 76 16.20 14.95 35.11
N ALA A 77 17.05 13.96 34.83
CA ALA A 77 18.41 13.94 35.38
C ALA A 77 19.38 13.18 34.47
N ALA A 78 19.66 13.72 33.28
CA ALA A 78 20.85 13.36 32.50
C ALA A 78 21.15 14.41 31.41
N ALA A 79 21.29 15.67 31.79
CA ALA A 79 21.91 16.67 30.92
C ALA A 79 22.44 17.83 31.77
N GLY A 80 23.74 17.88 31.98
CA GLY A 80 24.40 19.05 32.54
C GLY A 80 25.84 18.81 32.89
N VAL A 81 26.75 19.01 31.93
CA VAL A 81 28.05 19.71 32.12
C VAL A 81 28.51 20.31 30.78
N ALA A 82 28.74 21.64 30.79
CA ALA A 82 29.61 22.52 29.97
C ALA A 82 29.64 22.36 28.43
N GLY A 83 29.57 23.39 27.58
CA GLY A 83 29.96 24.79 27.74
C GLY A 83 31.03 25.15 26.70
N ALA A 84 30.63 25.52 25.47
CA ALA A 84 31.42 26.31 24.52
C ALA A 84 30.54 26.84 23.38
N ALA A 85 30.64 28.14 23.09
CA ALA A 85 29.90 28.89 22.06
C ALA A 85 30.70 28.97 20.72
N PRO A 86 30.22 29.63 19.64
CA PRO A 86 30.00 28.99 18.34
C PRO A 86 31.03 29.37 17.26
N VAL A 87 31.23 28.48 16.28
CA VAL A 87 31.83 28.81 14.98
C VAL A 87 31.10 28.05 13.87
N SER A 88 30.41 28.76 12.98
CA SER A 88 30.06 28.29 11.62
C SER A 88 31.20 28.66 10.64
N PRO A 89 31.31 28.16 9.39
CA PRO A 89 30.38 27.33 8.60
C PRO A 89 31.02 26.16 7.79
N SER A 90 30.15 25.42 7.08
CA SER A 90 30.41 24.61 5.86
C SER A 90 31.24 23.32 5.97
N ILE A 91 30.67 22.20 5.53
CA ILE A 91 31.21 21.30 4.48
C ILE A 91 30.15 20.24 4.13
N ILE A 92 29.85 20.15 2.83
CA ILE A 92 29.07 19.12 2.14
C ILE A 92 29.72 17.73 2.32
N PRO A 93 28.94 16.63 2.29
CA PRO A 93 29.40 15.54 1.42
C PRO A 93 28.30 15.02 0.50
N ALA A 94 28.56 15.19 -0.80
CA ALA A 94 27.91 14.49 -1.88
C ALA A 94 28.22 12.99 -1.75
N SER A 95 27.20 12.15 -1.77
CA SER A 95 27.38 10.71 -1.94
C SER A 95 27.39 10.38 -3.43
N LEU A 96 28.59 10.08 -3.95
CA LEU A 96 28.80 9.49 -5.26
C LEU A 96 28.17 8.08 -5.34
N PRO A 97 27.56 7.69 -6.47
CA PRO A 97 27.14 6.31 -6.71
C PRO A 97 28.35 5.43 -7.03
N PRO A 98 28.33 4.11 -6.70
CA PRO A 98 29.43 3.21 -7.04
C PRO A 98 29.46 2.94 -8.55
N ALA A 99 30.64 3.10 -9.15
CA ALA A 99 30.92 2.78 -10.55
C ALA A 99 30.74 1.27 -10.86
N PRO A 100 30.35 0.90 -12.09
CA PRO A 100 30.12 -0.50 -12.47
C PRO A 100 31.44 -1.24 -12.68
N GLN A 101 31.60 -2.39 -12.02
CA GLN A 101 32.74 -3.28 -12.23
C GLN A 101 32.68 -3.95 -13.61
N ALA A 102 33.80 -3.91 -14.32
CA ALA A 102 34.01 -4.47 -15.64
C ALA A 102 33.86 -6.02 -15.66
N LYS A 103 33.22 -6.52 -16.71
CA LYS A 103 33.11 -7.96 -17.03
C LYS A 103 34.50 -8.51 -17.41
N PRO A 104 34.90 -9.71 -16.95
CA PRO A 104 36.02 -10.41 -17.56
C PRO A 104 35.58 -11.08 -18.87
N ALA A 105 36.46 -10.96 -19.88
CA ALA A 105 36.30 -11.47 -21.22
C ALA A 105 36.32 -13.01 -21.27
N THR A 106 35.44 -13.58 -22.09
CA THR A 106 35.42 -14.99 -22.50
C THR A 106 36.43 -15.22 -23.62
N PRO A 107 37.26 -16.29 -23.60
CA PRO A 107 37.91 -16.78 -24.82
C PRO A 107 37.13 -17.96 -25.43
N GLU A 108 37.03 -17.94 -26.76
CA GLU A 108 36.46 -19.01 -27.61
C GLU A 108 37.30 -20.31 -27.59
N PRO A 109 36.70 -21.47 -27.93
CA PRO A 109 37.33 -22.78 -27.76
C PRO A 109 38.12 -23.23 -29.00
N LYS A 110 39.30 -23.82 -28.78
CA LYS A 110 39.98 -24.69 -29.76
C LYS A 110 39.90 -26.16 -29.34
N LYS A 111 39.73 -26.96 -30.40
CA LYS A 111 39.48 -28.40 -30.57
C LYS A 111 40.42 -29.40 -29.87
N THR A 112 39.96 -30.66 -29.92
CA THR A 112 40.66 -31.98 -29.85
C THR A 112 41.21 -32.42 -28.49
N ALA A 113 41.34 -33.69 -28.11
CA ALA A 113 40.72 -35.00 -28.38
C ALA A 113 41.50 -36.00 -27.50
N THR A 114 40.85 -37.12 -27.10
CA THR A 114 41.43 -38.46 -26.82
C THR A 114 42.21 -38.82 -25.52
N VAL A 115 41.71 -39.90 -24.88
CA VAL A 115 42.39 -41.05 -24.20
C VAL A 115 42.71 -41.00 -22.67
N ARG A 116 41.81 -41.64 -21.87
CA ARG A 116 41.91 -42.89 -21.05
C ARG A 116 43.24 -43.29 -20.27
N PRO A 117 43.18 -44.19 -19.25
CA PRO A 117 43.28 -43.88 -17.79
C PRO A 117 44.37 -44.67 -17.01
N VAL A 118 44.70 -44.30 -15.75
CA VAL A 118 45.43 -45.21 -14.81
C VAL A 118 45.05 -45.02 -13.32
N LYS A 119 44.57 -46.14 -12.73
CA LYS A 119 44.65 -46.75 -11.37
C LYS A 119 44.57 -45.96 -10.03
N LYS A 120 43.75 -46.54 -9.13
CA LYS A 120 43.70 -46.41 -7.65
C LYS A 120 44.94 -47.02 -6.95
N PRO A 121 45.19 -46.73 -5.65
CA PRO A 121 44.77 -47.65 -4.55
C PRO A 121 44.19 -46.91 -3.30
N VAL A 122 43.09 -47.37 -2.67
CA VAL A 122 42.94 -48.31 -1.52
C VAL A 122 43.38 -47.74 -0.15
N ALA A 123 42.42 -47.70 0.79
CA ALA A 123 42.46 -47.24 2.19
C ALA A 123 43.11 -48.27 3.16
N PRO A 124 43.31 -47.96 4.48
CA PRO A 124 42.27 -48.26 5.49
C PRO A 124 42.17 -47.27 6.69
N PRO A 125 41.21 -47.49 7.64
CA PRO A 125 40.58 -46.45 8.49
C PRO A 125 40.75 -46.66 10.02
N TYR A 126 40.12 -45.78 10.84
CA TYR A 126 39.49 -45.96 12.19
C TYR A 126 39.77 -44.79 13.17
N PRO A 127 39.03 -44.63 14.30
CA PRO A 127 37.62 -44.96 14.62
C PRO A 127 36.84 -43.80 15.32
N ALA A 128 35.52 -43.95 15.38
CA ALA A 128 34.61 -43.22 16.26
C ALA A 128 34.44 -43.91 17.64
N ARG A 129 34.06 -43.15 18.68
CA ARG A 129 33.49 -43.66 19.95
C ARG A 129 32.24 -42.87 20.37
N LYS A 130 31.23 -43.59 20.87
CA LYS A 130 30.11 -43.16 21.73
C LYS A 130 30.10 -44.09 22.99
N PRO A 131 29.07 -44.06 23.87
CA PRO A 131 28.92 -43.23 25.08
C PRO A 131 28.87 -44.09 26.37
N ASP A 132 28.95 -43.50 27.57
CA ASP A 132 28.05 -43.76 28.73
C ASP A 132 28.54 -43.20 30.09
N GLN A 133 27.52 -42.87 30.91
CA GLN A 133 27.40 -42.97 32.39
C GLN A 133 27.89 -41.87 33.35
N ALA A 134 26.98 -41.59 34.31
CA ALA A 134 27.02 -40.69 35.46
C ALA A 134 27.80 -41.26 36.67
N PRO A 135 28.03 -40.46 37.74
CA PRO A 135 27.28 -40.64 39.02
C PRO A 135 26.90 -39.29 39.71
N VAL A 136 25.74 -39.15 40.38
CA VAL A 136 25.38 -39.34 41.82
C VAL A 136 25.98 -38.35 42.86
N VAL A 137 25.07 -37.48 43.33
CA VAL A 137 24.79 -36.85 44.67
C VAL A 137 25.80 -36.93 45.83
N GLU A 138 26.11 -35.78 46.46
CA GLU A 138 26.14 -35.63 47.93
C GLU A 138 25.87 -34.17 48.39
N THR A 139 25.24 -34.06 49.55
CA THR A 139 24.59 -32.91 50.21
C THR A 139 25.48 -32.16 51.21
N ALA A 140 25.23 -30.86 51.45
CA ALA A 140 25.46 -30.24 52.76
C ALA A 140 24.58 -28.98 52.99
N GLN A 141 23.93 -28.94 54.15
CA GLN A 141 23.05 -27.90 54.70
C GLN A 141 23.85 -26.85 55.51
N SER A 142 23.40 -25.58 55.46
CA SER A 142 22.92 -24.71 56.58
C SER A 142 23.95 -24.04 57.50
N ALA A 143 23.80 -22.72 57.66
CA ALA A 143 23.85 -22.02 58.95
C ALA A 143 23.29 -20.58 58.84
N PHE A 144 22.28 -20.30 59.67
CA PHE A 144 21.74 -19.00 60.08
C PHE A 144 22.77 -18.17 60.86
N VAL A 145 22.66 -16.82 60.88
CA VAL A 145 22.55 -15.96 62.09
C VAL A 145 21.92 -14.59 61.72
N ALA A 146 21.13 -14.11 62.69
CA ALA A 146 20.16 -13.03 62.83
C ALA A 146 20.69 -11.55 62.82
N PRO A 147 19.79 -10.54 62.91
CA PRO A 147 19.98 -9.13 62.49
C PRO A 147 20.05 -8.07 63.62
N LEU A 148 19.97 -6.78 63.23
CA LEU A 148 19.61 -5.53 63.98
C LEU A 148 20.79 -4.66 64.51
N PRO A 149 20.65 -3.31 64.63
CA PRO A 149 19.41 -2.62 65.06
C PRO A 149 18.92 -1.37 64.32
N GLU A 150 17.62 -1.14 64.58
CA GLU A 150 16.81 0.07 64.39
C GLU A 150 17.26 1.20 65.33
N GLU A 151 17.09 2.45 64.89
CA GLU A 151 16.78 3.58 65.78
C GLU A 151 15.59 4.39 65.21
N LYS A 152 14.67 4.72 66.11
CA LYS A 152 13.45 5.55 66.01
C LYS A 152 13.42 6.40 67.32
N PRO A 153 12.56 7.43 67.49
CA PRO A 153 12.38 8.66 66.73
C PRO A 153 12.29 9.92 67.65
N GLU A 154 11.99 11.10 67.07
CA GLU A 154 11.33 12.30 67.67
C GLU A 154 12.11 13.28 68.60
N PRO A 155 11.62 14.52 68.89
CA PRO A 155 10.73 15.46 68.14
C PRO A 155 11.24 16.94 68.17
N VAL A 156 10.42 17.88 67.67
CA VAL A 156 10.15 19.26 68.21
C VAL A 156 10.26 20.46 67.23
N VAL A 157 9.07 20.87 66.76
CA VAL A 157 8.40 22.20 66.78
C VAL A 157 8.97 23.43 66.05
N ALA A 158 8.04 24.01 65.29
CA ALA A 158 7.97 25.24 64.51
C ALA A 158 8.41 26.56 65.14
N VAL A 159 8.92 27.46 64.27
CA VAL A 159 8.72 28.92 64.36
C VAL A 159 8.53 29.48 62.95
N VAL A 160 7.42 30.18 62.72
CA VAL A 160 7.12 31.04 61.56
C VAL A 160 7.59 32.47 61.87
N PRO A 161 8.32 33.15 60.97
CA PRO A 161 7.82 34.39 60.34
C PRO A 161 8.41 34.57 58.92
N LYS A 162 8.01 35.49 58.03
CA LYS A 162 6.88 36.40 57.83
C LYS A 162 7.13 36.95 56.42
N VAL A 163 6.10 37.03 55.59
CA VAL A 163 6.13 37.65 54.26
C VAL A 163 6.52 39.13 54.36
N PRO A 164 7.38 39.65 53.47
CA PRO A 164 7.37 41.06 53.10
C PRO A 164 6.70 41.25 51.73
N GLU A 165 5.70 42.13 51.72
CA GLU A 165 5.01 42.69 50.56
C GLU A 165 5.93 43.55 49.67
N PRO A 166 5.53 43.80 48.40
CA PRO A 166 6.35 44.46 47.39
C PRO A 166 6.16 45.98 47.40
N ASP A 167 7.20 46.74 47.01
CA ASP A 167 7.07 48.06 46.35
C ASP A 167 8.45 48.70 46.03
N PRO A 168 8.55 49.77 45.20
CA PRO A 168 7.55 50.35 44.31
C PRO A 168 8.06 50.64 42.87
N ALA A 169 7.13 50.96 41.97
CA ALA A 169 7.41 51.57 40.66
C ALA A 169 7.99 52.99 40.78
N PRO A 170 8.73 53.51 39.77
CA PRO A 170 8.92 54.95 39.64
C PRO A 170 7.86 55.57 38.72
N VAL A 171 7.23 56.63 39.24
CA VAL A 171 6.25 57.49 38.59
C VAL A 171 6.93 58.71 37.93
N ILE A 172 6.29 59.16 36.86
CA ILE A 172 6.49 60.32 35.97
C ILE A 172 6.55 61.67 36.72
N VAL A 173 7.33 62.64 36.21
CA VAL A 173 7.01 64.08 36.24
C VAL A 173 7.48 64.79 34.95
N GLU A 174 6.69 65.77 34.51
CA GLU A 174 6.52 66.39 33.18
C GLU A 174 7.43 67.59 32.79
N ALA A 175 7.60 67.74 31.46
CA ALA A 175 7.57 68.93 30.56
C ALA A 175 8.53 70.14 30.77
N PRO A 176 8.97 70.83 29.68
CA PRO A 176 8.10 71.78 28.98
C PRO A 176 8.17 71.79 27.43
N ALA A 177 7.17 72.46 26.85
CA ALA A 177 6.90 72.66 25.43
C ALA A 177 7.96 73.47 24.66
N VAL A 178 8.14 73.17 23.37
CA VAL A 178 8.65 74.12 22.37
C VAL A 178 7.94 73.90 21.03
N GLN A 179 7.55 75.03 20.44
CA GLN A 179 6.69 75.26 19.28
C GLN A 179 7.29 74.83 17.92
N GLU A 180 6.37 74.53 17.00
CA GLU A 180 6.59 74.38 15.56
C GLU A 180 7.26 75.62 14.93
N PRO A 181 8.11 75.45 13.90
CA PRO A 181 8.28 76.46 12.88
C PRO A 181 7.51 76.09 11.62
N GLN A 182 6.74 77.09 11.17
CA GLN A 182 6.09 77.14 9.88
C GLN A 182 7.09 77.02 8.73
N VAL A 183 6.68 76.26 7.72
CA VAL A 183 7.22 76.28 6.37
C VAL A 183 6.61 77.46 5.63
N ASP A 184 7.43 78.44 5.27
CA ASP A 184 7.13 79.40 4.21
C ASP A 184 8.10 79.22 3.04
N ALA A 185 7.51 79.30 1.86
CA ALA A 185 8.02 78.83 0.57
C ALA A 185 9.09 79.73 -0.06
N VAL A 186 10.06 79.12 -0.75
CA VAL A 186 10.62 79.65 -2.01
C VAL A 186 10.93 78.48 -2.95
N GLN A 187 10.47 78.65 -4.20
CA GLN A 187 10.44 77.70 -5.31
C GLN A 187 11.81 77.25 -5.82
N GLU A 188 11.94 75.97 -6.12
CA GLU A 188 12.77 75.47 -7.24
C GLU A 188 12.01 74.40 -8.02
N ALA A 189 12.08 74.51 -9.34
CA ALA A 189 11.21 73.87 -10.31
C ALA A 189 11.28 72.33 -10.28
N GLN A 190 10.11 71.71 -10.35
CA GLN A 190 9.93 70.27 -10.47
C GLN A 190 10.50 69.76 -11.81
N ALA A 191 11.52 68.89 -11.74
CA ALA A 191 11.76 67.87 -12.74
C ALA A 191 11.30 66.54 -12.15
N GLU A 192 10.29 65.91 -12.77
CA GLU A 192 9.80 64.60 -12.36
C GLU A 192 10.96 63.58 -12.37
N PRO A 193 11.14 62.78 -11.30
CA PRO A 193 12.03 61.63 -11.36
C PRO A 193 11.48 60.63 -12.41
N PRO A 194 12.34 59.99 -13.21
CA PRO A 194 11.88 59.04 -14.22
C PRO A 194 11.08 57.93 -13.52
N LEU A 195 9.87 57.70 -14.01
CA LEU A 195 9.02 56.59 -13.59
C LEU A 195 9.85 55.30 -13.53
N PRO A 196 9.70 54.48 -12.47
CA PRO A 196 10.35 53.17 -12.44
C PRO A 196 9.94 52.43 -13.71
N SER A 197 10.93 51.97 -14.48
CA SER A 197 10.71 51.12 -15.64
C SER A 197 9.77 50.00 -15.22
N ILE A 198 8.55 50.06 -15.74
CA ILE A 198 7.59 48.96 -15.69
C ILE A 198 8.30 47.83 -16.41
N MET A 199 8.92 46.92 -15.67
CA MET A 199 9.29 45.63 -16.21
C MET A 199 8.00 45.06 -16.79
N PRO A 200 8.00 44.56 -18.05
CA PRO A 200 6.81 43.98 -18.61
C PRO A 200 6.37 42.91 -17.63
N MET A 201 5.19 43.14 -17.03
CA MET A 201 4.48 42.15 -16.27
C MET A 201 4.37 40.96 -17.22
N VAL A 202 5.16 39.92 -16.97
CA VAL A 202 5.05 38.66 -17.71
C VAL A 202 3.70 38.13 -17.29
N ILE A 203 2.68 38.48 -18.06
CA ILE A 203 1.37 37.86 -17.98
C ILE A 203 1.67 36.37 -18.20
N PRO A 204 1.41 35.47 -17.21
CA PRO A 204 1.53 34.04 -17.46
C PRO A 204 0.72 33.74 -18.72
N PRO A 205 1.23 32.94 -19.66
CA PRO A 205 0.49 32.64 -20.89
C PRO A 205 -0.92 32.22 -20.47
N SER A 206 -1.93 32.93 -20.97
CA SER A 206 -3.33 32.63 -20.70
C SER A 206 -3.54 31.12 -20.84
N GLU A 207 -4.20 30.48 -19.86
CA GLU A 207 -4.51 29.03 -19.85
C GLU A 207 -5.07 28.54 -21.19
N GLN A 208 -5.69 29.43 -21.97
CA GLN A 208 -6.15 29.23 -23.35
C GLN A 208 -5.09 28.68 -24.34
N SER A 209 -3.79 28.66 -24.03
CA SER A 209 -2.73 28.24 -24.98
C SER A 209 -2.20 26.80 -24.83
N LEU A 210 -2.59 26.06 -23.78
CA LEU A 210 -2.08 24.70 -23.51
C LEU A 210 -3.10 23.59 -23.80
N HIS A 211 -4.02 23.83 -24.74
CA HIS A 211 -5.00 22.85 -25.18
C HIS A 211 -4.80 22.49 -26.66
N PRO A 212 -4.82 21.18 -27.02
CA PRO A 212 -4.66 20.75 -28.41
C PRO A 212 -5.90 21.00 -29.30
N LEU A 213 -7.10 21.08 -28.72
CA LEU A 213 -8.36 21.29 -29.41
C LEU A 213 -8.79 22.76 -29.34
N ARG A 214 -9.54 23.23 -30.34
CA ARG A 214 -10.25 24.52 -30.27
C ARG A 214 -11.52 24.37 -29.43
N ASP A 215 -11.91 25.40 -28.69
CA ASP A 215 -13.04 25.38 -27.74
C ASP A 215 -14.35 24.80 -28.31
N GLY A 216 -14.66 25.08 -29.58
CA GLY A 216 -15.88 24.60 -30.24
C GLY A 216 -15.96 23.07 -30.40
N ASP A 217 -14.83 22.38 -30.66
CA ASP A 217 -14.83 20.92 -30.82
C ASP A 217 -14.79 20.20 -29.46
N VAL A 218 -14.22 20.82 -28.41
CA VAL A 218 -14.24 20.27 -27.05
C VAL A 218 -15.67 20.07 -26.55
N ALA A 219 -16.52 21.09 -26.70
CA ALA A 219 -17.92 21.02 -26.30
C ALA A 219 -18.69 19.94 -27.07
N LEU A 220 -18.44 19.82 -28.39
CA LEU A 220 -19.04 18.78 -29.22
C LEU A 220 -18.60 17.39 -28.77
N TYR A 221 -17.31 17.17 -28.49
CA TYR A 221 -16.84 15.89 -27.99
C TYR A 221 -17.45 15.53 -26.63
N ARG A 222 -17.56 16.48 -25.69
CA ARG A 222 -18.24 16.24 -24.40
C ARG A 222 -19.68 15.78 -24.62
N THR A 223 -20.43 16.44 -25.51
CA THR A 223 -21.78 16.05 -25.89
C THR A 223 -21.82 14.65 -26.52
N ILE A 224 -20.93 14.36 -27.48
CA ILE A 224 -20.86 13.05 -28.14
C ILE A 224 -20.62 11.93 -27.12
N PHE A 225 -19.57 12.05 -26.27
CA PHE A 225 -19.25 11.01 -25.30
C PHE A 225 -20.34 10.80 -24.26
N ARG A 226 -20.98 11.87 -23.78
CA ARG A 226 -22.13 11.81 -22.84
C ARG A 226 -23.32 11.11 -23.51
N ALA A 227 -23.78 11.62 -24.65
CA ALA A 227 -24.95 11.10 -25.36
C ALA A 227 -24.78 9.62 -25.72
N GLN A 228 -23.60 9.22 -26.21
CA GLN A 228 -23.31 7.80 -26.46
C GLN A 228 -23.29 6.94 -25.19
N GLY A 229 -22.83 7.48 -24.06
CA GLY A 229 -22.86 6.81 -22.77
C GLY A 229 -24.28 6.58 -22.24
N GLU A 230 -25.19 7.49 -22.57
CA GLU A 230 -26.63 7.42 -22.25
C GLU A 230 -27.43 6.61 -23.29
N GLY A 231 -26.81 6.29 -24.44
CA GLY A 231 -27.46 5.62 -25.57
C GLY A 231 -28.32 6.55 -26.43
N ASP A 232 -28.20 7.88 -26.28
CA ASP A 232 -28.82 8.86 -27.16
C ASP A 232 -28.00 9.03 -28.45
N TRP A 233 -28.25 8.13 -29.41
CA TRP A 233 -27.56 8.14 -30.70
C TRP A 233 -27.90 9.36 -31.55
N LYS A 234 -29.11 9.93 -31.39
CA LYS A 234 -29.57 11.06 -32.19
C LYS A 234 -28.82 12.33 -31.82
N GLU A 235 -28.67 12.62 -30.52
CA GLU A 235 -27.87 13.75 -30.06
C GLU A 235 -26.39 13.55 -30.44
N ALA A 236 -25.86 12.33 -30.25
CA ALA A 236 -24.48 12.01 -30.61
C ALA A 236 -24.20 12.25 -32.11
N ASP A 237 -25.07 11.79 -33.01
CA ASP A 237 -24.89 11.95 -34.45
C ASP A 237 -25.06 13.40 -34.92
N ALA A 238 -25.98 14.15 -34.32
CA ALA A 238 -26.14 15.58 -34.60
C ALA A 238 -24.89 16.38 -34.19
N ALA A 239 -24.31 16.08 -33.03
CA ALA A 239 -23.06 16.69 -32.59
C ALA A 239 -21.87 16.26 -33.47
N LEU A 240 -21.82 14.97 -33.85
CA LEU A 240 -20.78 14.43 -34.73
C LEU A 240 -20.79 15.09 -36.12
N GLY A 241 -21.97 15.42 -36.66
CA GLY A 241 -22.11 16.13 -37.95
C GLY A 241 -21.55 17.55 -37.95
N ARG A 242 -21.41 18.18 -36.76
CA ARG A 242 -20.87 19.54 -36.59
C ARG A 242 -19.38 19.58 -36.29
N LEU A 243 -18.77 18.42 -36.03
CA LEU A 243 -17.40 18.29 -35.59
C LEU A 243 -16.41 18.64 -36.71
N LYS A 244 -15.48 19.57 -36.43
CA LYS A 244 -14.46 20.00 -37.41
C LYS A 244 -13.20 19.16 -37.32
N ASP A 245 -12.63 19.03 -36.13
CA ASP A 245 -11.51 18.15 -35.87
C ASP A 245 -12.00 16.72 -35.57
N LYS A 246 -11.59 15.75 -36.39
CA LYS A 246 -12.01 14.34 -36.27
C LYS A 246 -10.95 13.44 -35.65
N ARG A 247 -9.87 13.98 -35.06
CA ARG A 247 -8.76 13.17 -34.55
C ARG A 247 -9.11 12.27 -33.37
N LEU A 248 -10.18 12.55 -32.61
CA LEU A 248 -10.70 11.61 -31.59
C LEU A 248 -11.77 10.64 -32.11
N LEU A 249 -12.05 10.60 -33.42
CA LEU A 249 -13.10 9.75 -33.97
C LEU A 249 -12.89 8.26 -33.65
N GLY A 250 -11.64 7.79 -33.59
CA GLY A 250 -11.33 6.43 -33.16
C GLY A 250 -11.85 6.10 -31.76
N HIS A 251 -11.74 7.03 -30.81
CA HIS A 251 -12.26 6.87 -29.43
C HIS A 251 -13.79 6.99 -29.36
N VAL A 252 -14.37 7.93 -30.11
CA VAL A 252 -15.82 8.09 -30.23
C VAL A 252 -16.46 6.79 -30.75
N LEU A 253 -15.92 6.25 -31.84
CA LEU A 253 -16.39 5.00 -32.43
C LEU A 253 -16.12 3.81 -31.53
N TYR A 254 -14.98 3.77 -30.83
CA TYR A 254 -14.70 2.73 -29.85
C TYR A 254 -15.80 2.66 -28.78
N GLN A 255 -16.14 3.79 -28.15
CA GLN A 255 -17.21 3.83 -27.13
C GLN A 255 -18.54 3.33 -27.70
N ARG A 256 -18.93 3.80 -28.89
CA ARG A 256 -20.15 3.36 -29.59
C ARG A 256 -20.15 1.85 -29.81
N TYR A 257 -19.06 1.32 -30.37
CA TYR A 257 -18.98 -0.06 -30.81
C TYR A 257 -18.86 -1.08 -29.66
N VAL A 258 -18.48 -0.63 -28.47
CA VAL A 258 -18.49 -1.47 -27.27
C VAL A 258 -19.71 -1.24 -26.38
N HIS A 259 -20.61 -0.32 -26.76
CA HIS A 259 -21.79 0.01 -25.99
C HIS A 259 -22.82 -1.13 -26.00
N PRO A 260 -23.42 -1.51 -24.85
CA PRO A 260 -24.35 -2.63 -24.80
C PRO A 260 -25.60 -2.49 -25.68
N SER A 261 -26.09 -1.27 -25.90
CA SER A 261 -27.27 -1.01 -26.74
C SER A 261 -26.95 -0.80 -28.23
N TYR A 262 -25.67 -0.79 -28.61
CA TYR A 262 -25.26 -0.65 -30.02
C TYR A 262 -24.82 -2.01 -30.58
N ARG A 263 -25.44 -2.43 -31.69
CA ARG A 263 -25.08 -3.69 -32.37
C ARG A 263 -24.08 -3.42 -33.49
N THR A 264 -22.79 -3.47 -33.16
CA THR A 264 -21.71 -3.26 -34.15
C THR A 264 -21.62 -4.40 -35.16
N ARG A 265 -21.54 -4.04 -36.43
CA ARG A 265 -21.37 -4.95 -37.57
C ARG A 265 -19.89 -5.36 -37.73
N TYR A 266 -19.64 -6.45 -38.44
CA TYR A 266 -18.26 -6.94 -38.66
C TYR A 266 -17.43 -5.94 -39.49
N GLU A 267 -18.05 -5.34 -40.51
CA GLU A 267 -17.41 -4.37 -41.40
C GLU A 267 -16.98 -3.11 -40.65
N GLU A 268 -17.78 -2.66 -39.69
CA GLU A 268 -17.44 -1.53 -38.81
C GLU A 268 -16.21 -1.84 -37.95
N LEU A 269 -16.13 -3.05 -37.39
CA LEU A 269 -15.00 -3.48 -36.58
C LEU A 269 -13.72 -3.60 -37.42
N ARG A 270 -13.83 -4.18 -38.63
CA ARG A 270 -12.71 -4.30 -39.56
C ARG A 270 -12.21 -2.93 -40.03
N ALA A 271 -13.12 -2.04 -40.43
CA ALA A 271 -12.78 -0.69 -40.83
C ALA A 271 -12.12 0.10 -39.68
N TRP A 272 -12.65 -0.03 -38.46
CA TRP A 272 -12.06 0.60 -37.29
C TRP A 272 -10.65 0.08 -37.00
N LEU A 273 -10.42 -1.24 -37.07
CA LEU A 273 -9.10 -1.83 -36.83
C LEU A 273 -8.06 -1.38 -37.86
N SER A 274 -8.48 -1.23 -39.12
CA SER A 274 -7.63 -0.74 -40.19
C SER A 274 -7.22 0.73 -39.98
N ALA A 275 -8.15 1.56 -39.48
CA ALA A 275 -7.90 2.98 -39.25
C ALA A 275 -7.25 3.31 -37.89
N TYR A 276 -7.50 2.51 -36.85
CA TYR A 276 -7.22 2.83 -35.45
C TYR A 276 -6.55 1.67 -34.69
N GLY A 277 -5.84 0.80 -35.41
CA GLY A 277 -5.16 -0.37 -34.83
C GLY A 277 -4.10 -0.05 -33.76
N ASP A 278 -3.65 1.21 -33.65
CA ASP A 278 -2.76 1.71 -32.60
C ASP A 278 -3.47 2.10 -31.30
N HIS A 279 -4.79 2.23 -31.29
CA HIS A 279 -5.54 2.71 -30.12
C HIS A 279 -5.51 1.69 -28.96
N PRO A 280 -5.58 2.15 -27.68
CA PRO A 280 -5.56 1.28 -26.49
C PRO A 280 -6.64 0.19 -26.47
N GLY A 281 -7.77 0.41 -27.15
CA GLY A 281 -8.89 -0.52 -27.24
C GLY A 281 -8.78 -1.58 -28.35
N ALA A 282 -7.73 -1.54 -29.18
CA ALA A 282 -7.68 -2.32 -30.42
C ALA A 282 -7.71 -3.84 -30.19
N ASP A 283 -7.09 -4.35 -29.13
CA ASP A 283 -7.17 -5.78 -28.77
C ASP A 283 -8.61 -6.24 -28.47
N ARG A 284 -9.40 -5.40 -27.81
CA ARG A 284 -10.80 -5.69 -27.51
C ARG A 284 -11.63 -5.66 -28.79
N MET A 285 -11.38 -4.70 -29.66
CA MET A 285 -12.03 -4.58 -30.96
C MET A 285 -11.71 -5.76 -31.86
N TYR A 286 -10.45 -6.20 -31.89
CA TYR A 286 -10.01 -7.39 -32.64
C TYR A 286 -10.70 -8.66 -32.13
N LYS A 287 -10.75 -8.89 -30.81
CA LYS A 287 -11.49 -10.02 -30.23
C LYS A 287 -12.98 -9.99 -30.60
N LEU A 288 -13.59 -8.81 -30.57
CA LEU A 288 -14.99 -8.63 -30.96
C LEU A 288 -15.21 -8.89 -32.46
N ALA A 289 -14.26 -8.48 -33.31
CA ALA A 289 -14.29 -8.72 -34.75
C ALA A 289 -14.20 -10.21 -35.06
N ILE A 290 -13.22 -10.92 -34.48
CA ILE A 290 -13.06 -12.37 -34.65
C ILE A 290 -14.32 -13.13 -34.18
N ALA A 291 -14.93 -12.72 -33.07
CA ALA A 291 -16.15 -13.36 -32.58
C ALA A 291 -17.37 -13.13 -33.49
N ARG A 292 -17.32 -12.14 -34.38
CA ARG A 292 -18.41 -11.78 -35.31
C ARG A 292 -18.09 -12.09 -36.77
N GLN A 293 -16.90 -12.61 -37.06
CA GLN A 293 -16.47 -12.93 -38.43
C GLN A 293 -17.30 -14.07 -39.01
N GLY A 294 -17.95 -13.80 -40.13
CA GLY A 294 -18.68 -14.76 -40.93
C GLY A 294 -17.77 -15.66 -41.77
N LYS A 295 -18.32 -16.79 -42.23
CA LYS A 295 -17.60 -17.73 -43.10
C LYS A 295 -17.31 -17.07 -44.46
N GLY A 296 -16.04 -16.98 -44.83
CA GLY A 296 -15.60 -16.40 -46.10
C GLY A 296 -15.31 -14.89 -46.05
N GLU A 297 -15.54 -14.23 -44.92
CA GLU A 297 -15.15 -12.83 -44.75
C GLU A 297 -13.62 -12.70 -44.57
N PRO A 298 -12.98 -11.67 -45.15
CA PRO A 298 -11.56 -11.44 -44.95
C PRO A 298 -11.25 -11.20 -43.47
N ALA A 299 -10.11 -11.71 -42.99
CA ALA A 299 -9.68 -11.52 -41.60
C ALA A 299 -9.50 -10.02 -41.27
N PRO A 300 -9.78 -9.60 -40.02
CA PRO A 300 -9.54 -8.23 -39.61
C PRO A 300 -8.05 -7.98 -39.38
N ASP A 301 -7.61 -6.73 -39.55
CA ASP A 301 -6.23 -6.33 -39.29
C ASP A 301 -5.87 -6.56 -37.82
N ARG A 302 -4.67 -7.07 -37.58
CA ARG A 302 -4.18 -7.30 -36.22
C ARG A 302 -3.84 -5.96 -35.55
N PRO A 303 -4.17 -5.78 -34.27
CA PRO A 303 -3.83 -4.57 -33.54
C PRO A 303 -2.31 -4.42 -33.43
N LEU A 304 -1.84 -3.18 -33.37
CA LEU A 304 -0.43 -2.89 -33.15
C LEU A 304 -0.07 -3.19 -31.69
N ALA A 305 0.93 -4.05 -31.51
CA ALA A 305 1.41 -4.43 -30.19
C ALA A 305 2.17 -3.26 -29.55
N VAL A 306 1.50 -2.54 -28.65
CA VAL A 306 2.12 -1.46 -27.88
C VAL A 306 2.15 -1.86 -26.41
N SER A 307 3.36 -2.11 -25.91
CA SER A 307 3.62 -2.29 -24.48
C SER A 307 3.60 -0.93 -23.78
N GLY A 308 2.73 -0.77 -22.79
CA GLY A 308 2.74 0.39 -21.90
C GLY A 308 3.63 0.19 -20.66
N LEU A 309 3.64 1.20 -19.80
CA LEU A 309 4.33 1.13 -18.50
C LEU A 309 3.81 -0.03 -17.63
N PRO A 310 4.65 -0.60 -16.76
CA PRO A 310 4.23 -1.62 -15.82
C PRO A 310 3.06 -1.16 -14.93
N ALA A 311 2.15 -2.08 -14.60
CA ALA A 311 1.02 -1.81 -13.70
C ALA A 311 1.35 -2.11 -12.22
N ASN A 312 2.45 -2.81 -11.93
CA ASN A 312 2.83 -3.30 -10.61
C ASN A 312 3.57 -2.25 -9.77
N VAL A 313 3.00 -1.05 -9.63
CA VAL A 313 3.53 0.09 -8.86
C VAL A 313 4.10 -0.33 -7.50
N MET A 314 3.30 -1.08 -6.72
CA MET A 314 3.70 -1.47 -5.37
C MET A 314 4.94 -2.37 -5.37
N GLN A 315 5.12 -3.22 -6.38
CA GLN A 315 6.31 -4.06 -6.44
C GLN A 315 7.58 -3.27 -6.80
N ILE A 316 7.43 -2.18 -7.55
CA ILE A 316 8.53 -1.27 -7.85
C ILE A 316 8.91 -0.51 -6.58
N LEU A 317 7.92 0.05 -5.87
CA LEU A 317 8.14 0.82 -4.63
C LEU A 317 8.67 -0.02 -3.47
N SER A 318 8.19 -1.25 -3.32
CA SER A 318 8.70 -2.18 -2.30
C SER A 318 10.15 -2.61 -2.58
N GLY A 319 10.65 -2.40 -3.80
CA GLY A 319 11.81 -3.13 -4.29
C GLY A 319 11.52 -4.63 -4.39
N ARG A 320 12.22 -5.33 -5.28
CA ARG A 320 12.28 -6.79 -5.19
C ARG A 320 13.52 -7.14 -4.41
N GLY A 321 13.37 -7.94 -3.34
CA GLY A 321 14.50 -8.68 -2.83
C GLY A 321 15.12 -9.53 -3.95
N ASP A 322 16.40 -9.85 -3.80
CA ASP A 322 17.10 -10.71 -4.74
C ASP A 322 16.29 -11.98 -4.99
N THR A 323 16.25 -12.43 -6.25
CA THR A 323 15.67 -13.74 -6.55
C THR A 323 16.76 -14.79 -6.37
N TYR A 324 16.53 -15.76 -5.49
CA TYR A 324 17.44 -16.89 -5.38
C TYR A 324 17.42 -17.71 -6.67
N VAL A 325 18.58 -17.84 -7.29
CA VAL A 325 18.79 -18.65 -8.49
C VAL A 325 19.47 -19.94 -8.05
N THR A 326 18.78 -21.05 -8.27
CA THR A 326 19.35 -22.37 -7.96
C THR A 326 20.54 -22.68 -8.88
N PRO A 327 21.61 -23.31 -8.35
CA PRO A 327 22.67 -23.86 -9.20
C PRO A 327 22.26 -25.18 -9.87
N ARG A 328 21.10 -25.77 -9.52
CA ARG A 328 20.64 -27.03 -10.09
C ARG A 328 20.19 -26.87 -11.54
N LYS A 329 20.76 -27.70 -12.43
CA LYS A 329 20.26 -27.85 -13.79
C LYS A 329 18.97 -28.67 -13.78
N ARG A 330 17.96 -28.20 -14.52
CA ARG A 330 16.62 -28.80 -14.60
C ARG A 330 16.23 -29.10 -16.03
N SER A 331 15.47 -30.17 -16.20
CA SER A 331 14.70 -30.40 -17.42
C SER A 331 13.43 -29.56 -17.42
N ALA A 332 12.87 -29.28 -18.60
CA ALA A 332 11.58 -28.59 -18.73
C ALA A 332 10.43 -29.32 -17.99
N GLY A 333 10.52 -30.65 -17.87
CA GLY A 333 9.60 -31.46 -17.08
C GLY A 333 9.69 -31.18 -15.57
N GLN A 334 10.90 -31.01 -15.04
CA GLN A 334 11.12 -30.62 -13.64
C GLN A 334 10.61 -29.19 -13.38
N ASP A 335 10.84 -28.25 -14.29
CA ASP A 335 10.32 -26.88 -14.13
C ASP A 335 8.79 -26.86 -14.14
N LYS A 336 8.15 -27.65 -15.03
CA LYS A 336 6.69 -27.81 -15.05
C LYS A 336 6.18 -28.44 -13.76
N LEU A 337 6.88 -29.46 -13.23
CA LEU A 337 6.55 -30.09 -11.95
C LEU A 337 6.61 -29.06 -10.81
N ILE A 338 7.68 -28.26 -10.71
CA ILE A 338 7.86 -27.26 -9.66
C ILE A 338 6.75 -26.20 -9.73
N ARG A 339 6.43 -25.70 -10.93
CA ARG A 339 5.30 -24.77 -11.12
C ARG A 339 3.96 -25.38 -10.70
N SER A 340 3.77 -26.67 -10.92
CA SER A 340 2.57 -27.39 -10.46
C SER A 340 2.56 -27.53 -8.93
N LEU A 341 3.68 -27.95 -8.35
CA LEU A 341 3.86 -28.13 -6.91
C LEU A 341 3.63 -26.83 -6.15
N THR A 342 4.22 -25.72 -6.60
CA THR A 342 4.07 -24.41 -5.95
C THR A 342 2.61 -23.97 -5.93
N ARG A 343 1.87 -24.19 -7.03
CA ARG A 343 0.41 -23.92 -7.08
C ARG A 343 -0.37 -24.81 -6.12
N MET A 344 -0.07 -26.11 -6.07
CA MET A 344 -0.73 -27.05 -5.15
C MET A 344 -0.45 -26.74 -3.68
N ILE A 345 0.80 -26.37 -3.35
CA ILE A 345 1.18 -25.92 -2.01
C ILE A 345 0.42 -24.63 -1.67
N GLY A 346 0.40 -23.64 -2.56
CA GLY A 346 -0.37 -22.41 -2.34
C GLY A 346 -1.86 -22.67 -2.10
N ALA A 347 -2.46 -23.61 -2.83
CA ALA A 347 -3.84 -24.04 -2.59
C ALA A 347 -4.02 -24.72 -1.22
N ASP A 348 -3.12 -25.64 -0.84
CA ASP A 348 -3.15 -26.27 0.49
C ASP A 348 -3.01 -25.24 1.62
N LEU A 349 -2.15 -24.22 1.46
CA LEU A 349 -1.99 -23.16 2.45
C LEU A 349 -3.24 -22.29 2.56
N SER A 350 -3.88 -21.97 1.42
CA SER A 350 -5.15 -21.23 1.38
C SER A 350 -6.30 -22.00 2.04
N ASP A 351 -6.28 -23.33 1.93
CA ASP A 351 -7.23 -24.24 2.60
C ASP A 351 -6.96 -24.42 4.10
N GLY A 352 -5.90 -23.81 4.65
CA GLY A 352 -5.48 -24.01 6.04
C GLY A 352 -4.92 -25.42 6.31
N ALA A 353 -4.25 -26.02 5.31
CA ALA A 353 -3.74 -27.39 5.37
C ALA A 353 -2.20 -27.49 5.22
N PRO A 354 -1.40 -26.82 6.09
CA PRO A 354 0.06 -26.80 6.00
C PRO A 354 0.71 -28.19 6.08
N THR A 355 0.10 -29.14 6.81
CA THR A 355 0.60 -30.51 6.89
C THR A 355 0.50 -31.25 5.56
N ARG A 356 -0.57 -31.01 4.77
CA ARG A 356 -0.68 -31.56 3.41
C ARG A 356 0.39 -30.95 2.50
N ALA A 357 0.61 -29.64 2.60
CA ALA A 357 1.63 -28.94 1.83
C ALA A 357 3.03 -29.49 2.14
N LEU A 358 3.35 -29.68 3.43
CA LEU A 358 4.62 -30.23 3.88
C LEU A 358 4.83 -31.66 3.36
N LYS A 359 3.78 -32.50 3.41
CA LYS A 359 3.84 -33.86 2.84
C LYS A 359 4.14 -33.84 1.34
N LYS A 360 3.53 -32.94 0.56
CA LYS A 360 3.81 -32.79 -0.88
C LYS A 360 5.27 -32.35 -1.13
N LEU A 361 5.78 -31.42 -0.32
CA LEU A 361 7.16 -30.94 -0.42
C LEU A 361 8.19 -32.03 -0.12
N ASN A 362 7.87 -32.94 0.79
CA ASN A 362 8.77 -34.02 1.24
C ASN A 362 8.72 -35.29 0.38
N THR A 363 8.19 -35.24 -0.84
CA THR A 363 8.20 -36.40 -1.75
C THR A 363 9.54 -36.54 -2.48
N ASP A 364 9.99 -37.76 -2.77
CA ASP A 364 11.30 -38.03 -3.41
C ASP A 364 11.46 -37.31 -4.76
N LYS A 365 10.38 -37.29 -5.56
CA LYS A 365 10.34 -36.59 -6.85
C LYS A 365 10.62 -35.08 -6.72
N VAL A 366 10.19 -34.48 -5.61
CA VAL A 366 10.48 -33.08 -5.28
C VAL A 366 11.87 -32.94 -4.68
N ALA A 367 12.32 -33.93 -3.91
CA ALA A 367 13.64 -33.95 -3.33
C ALA A 367 14.76 -33.85 -4.38
N GLU A 368 14.57 -34.50 -5.53
CA GLU A 368 15.48 -34.46 -6.68
C GLU A 368 15.46 -33.13 -7.45
N SER A 369 14.31 -32.43 -7.47
CA SER A 369 14.06 -31.27 -8.33
C SER A 369 14.42 -29.92 -7.69
N LEU A 370 14.26 -29.79 -6.37
CA LEU A 370 14.53 -28.56 -5.61
C LEU A 370 15.82 -28.69 -4.79
N ASP A 371 16.59 -27.62 -4.69
CA ASP A 371 17.70 -27.55 -3.74
C ASP A 371 17.21 -27.28 -2.30
N SER A 372 18.14 -27.23 -1.35
CA SER A 372 17.81 -27.00 0.06
C SER A 372 17.21 -25.62 0.30
N THR A 373 17.72 -24.58 -0.37
CA THR A 373 17.26 -23.19 -0.17
C THR A 373 15.85 -23.00 -0.72
N GLU A 374 15.54 -23.52 -1.90
CA GLU A 374 14.19 -23.46 -2.45
C GLU A 374 13.19 -24.21 -1.57
N LYS A 375 13.57 -25.39 -1.07
CA LYS A 375 12.74 -26.12 -0.10
C LYS A 375 12.53 -25.31 1.18
N ASP A 376 13.58 -24.69 1.70
CA ASP A 376 13.53 -23.94 2.94
C ASP A 376 12.72 -22.64 2.82
N GLN A 377 12.72 -21.98 1.66
CA GLN A 377 11.81 -20.88 1.35
C GLN A 377 10.34 -21.32 1.38
N ILE A 378 10.03 -22.50 0.81
CA ILE A 378 8.67 -23.06 0.86
C ILE A 378 8.32 -23.49 2.29
N ARG A 379 9.26 -24.09 3.03
CA ARG A 379 9.08 -24.48 4.44
C ARG A 379 8.78 -23.26 5.31
N ALA A 380 9.40 -22.12 5.07
CA ALA A 380 9.10 -20.88 5.79
C ALA A 380 7.65 -20.41 5.57
N GLN A 381 7.12 -20.54 4.34
CA GLN A 381 5.71 -20.25 4.05
C GLN A 381 4.77 -21.21 4.79
N ILE A 382 5.11 -22.50 4.79
CA ILE A 382 4.36 -23.54 5.53
C ILE A 382 4.43 -23.27 7.04
N ALA A 383 5.58 -22.87 7.56
CA ALA A 383 5.77 -22.54 8.97
C ALA A 383 4.92 -21.33 9.39
N MET A 384 4.83 -20.30 8.54
CA MET A 384 3.92 -19.18 8.78
C MET A 384 2.46 -19.63 8.81
N ALA A 385 2.07 -20.56 7.94
CA ALA A 385 0.73 -21.14 7.96
C ALA A 385 0.45 -21.95 9.23
N TYR A 386 1.44 -22.67 9.77
CA TYR A 386 1.31 -23.30 11.10
C TYR A 386 1.12 -22.26 12.20
N LEU A 387 1.93 -21.19 12.21
CA LEU A 387 1.84 -20.13 13.21
C LEU A 387 0.44 -19.51 13.24
N VAL A 388 -0.09 -19.08 12.08
CA VAL A 388 -1.41 -18.44 12.02
C VAL A 388 -2.58 -19.41 12.23
N LEU A 389 -2.33 -20.72 12.31
CA LEU A 389 -3.32 -21.73 12.70
C LEU A 389 -3.21 -22.12 14.18
N GLY A 390 -2.42 -21.39 14.97
CA GLY A 390 -2.25 -21.66 16.40
C GLY A 390 -1.35 -22.87 16.69
N LYS A 391 -0.43 -23.17 15.78
CA LYS A 391 0.55 -24.27 15.90
C LYS A 391 1.98 -23.73 15.99
N PRO A 392 2.31 -22.96 17.05
CA PRO A 392 3.59 -22.26 17.15
C PRO A 392 4.79 -23.20 17.29
N ASP A 393 4.60 -24.40 17.86
CA ASP A 393 5.69 -25.37 18.04
C ASP A 393 6.11 -25.99 16.69
N GLU A 394 5.15 -26.41 15.88
CA GLU A 394 5.41 -26.91 14.52
C GLU A 394 5.98 -25.80 13.62
N ALA A 395 5.49 -24.57 13.77
CA ALA A 395 6.02 -23.41 13.07
C ALA A 395 7.48 -23.15 13.46
N LEU A 396 7.79 -23.13 14.76
CA LEU A 396 9.13 -22.88 15.27
C LEU A 396 10.11 -23.94 14.81
N GLN A 397 9.76 -25.23 14.92
CA GLN A 397 10.63 -26.32 14.50
C GLN A 397 10.95 -26.19 13.01
N LEU A 398 9.92 -26.06 12.16
CA LEU A 398 10.10 -26.02 10.72
C LEU A 398 10.88 -24.78 10.25
N ALA A 399 10.59 -23.61 10.83
CA ALA A 399 11.26 -22.37 10.48
C ALA A 399 12.70 -22.31 11.01
N ARG A 400 12.98 -22.78 12.23
CA ARG A 400 14.34 -22.82 12.79
C ARG A 400 15.25 -23.74 11.99
N ASP A 401 14.74 -24.88 11.56
CA ASP A 401 15.46 -25.80 10.66
C ASP A 401 15.78 -25.16 9.31
N ALA A 402 14.83 -24.42 8.74
CA ALA A 402 15.04 -23.69 7.48
C ALA A 402 16.05 -22.54 7.65
N ALA A 403 15.94 -21.76 8.72
CA ALA A 403 16.83 -20.65 9.03
C ALA A 403 18.27 -21.12 9.28
N SER A 404 18.46 -22.24 9.99
CA SER A 404 19.80 -22.77 10.26
C SER A 404 20.53 -23.25 9.01
N ARG A 405 19.81 -23.84 8.04
CA ARG A 405 20.40 -24.32 6.78
C ARG A 405 20.61 -23.22 5.74
N SER A 406 19.64 -22.33 5.60
CA SER A 406 19.57 -21.39 4.47
C SER A 406 19.88 -19.95 4.87
N GLY A 407 19.91 -19.63 6.16
CA GLY A 407 20.29 -18.32 6.68
C GLY A 407 19.53 -17.17 6.00
N THR A 408 20.25 -16.13 5.60
CA THR A 408 19.70 -14.97 4.89
C THR A 408 19.07 -15.31 3.54
N ARG A 409 19.30 -16.48 2.94
CA ARG A 409 18.62 -16.91 1.70
C ARG A 409 17.16 -17.31 1.91
N ALA A 410 16.74 -17.51 3.16
CA ALA A 410 15.36 -17.80 3.54
C ALA A 410 14.89 -16.81 4.63
N PRO A 411 14.78 -15.50 4.33
CA PRO A 411 14.50 -14.48 5.36
C PRO A 411 13.18 -14.70 6.09
N MET A 412 12.15 -15.22 5.39
CA MET A 412 10.87 -15.57 5.99
C MET A 412 11.01 -16.63 7.11
N ALA A 413 12.01 -17.50 7.06
CA ALA A 413 12.26 -18.45 8.14
C ALA A 413 12.70 -17.72 9.42
N GLY A 414 13.61 -16.74 9.30
CA GLY A 414 13.99 -15.85 10.40
C GLY A 414 12.79 -15.07 10.94
N TRP A 415 11.99 -14.49 10.06
CA TRP A 415 10.76 -13.79 10.41
C TRP A 415 9.80 -14.63 11.26
N VAL A 416 9.50 -15.87 10.83
CA VAL A 416 8.59 -16.77 11.57
C VAL A 416 9.17 -17.18 12.91
N VAL A 417 10.47 -17.53 12.98
CA VAL A 417 11.12 -17.83 14.28
C VAL A 417 11.05 -16.62 15.21
N GLY A 418 11.29 -15.42 14.68
CA GLY A 418 11.20 -14.16 15.42
C GLY A 418 9.83 -13.95 16.06
N LEU A 419 8.76 -14.10 15.28
CA LEU A 419 7.38 -13.95 15.78
C LEU A 419 7.02 -14.99 16.84
N VAL A 420 7.37 -16.27 16.63
CA VAL A 420 7.09 -17.32 17.63
C VAL A 420 7.89 -17.08 18.91
N ALA A 421 9.18 -16.72 18.79
CA ALA A 421 10.03 -16.43 19.93
C ALA A 421 9.51 -15.23 20.73
N TRP A 422 9.06 -14.18 20.04
CA TRP A 422 8.41 -13.02 20.65
C TRP A 422 7.16 -13.42 21.45
N GLN A 423 6.27 -14.22 20.87
CA GLN A 423 5.07 -14.73 21.56
C GLN A 423 5.43 -15.54 22.82
N LYS A 424 6.53 -16.30 22.77
CA LYS A 424 7.06 -17.08 23.90
C LYS A 424 7.91 -16.26 24.88
N LYS A 425 8.06 -14.95 24.67
CA LYS A 425 8.90 -14.04 25.46
C LYS A 425 10.40 -14.39 25.45
N ASP A 426 10.86 -15.19 24.48
CA ASP A 426 12.29 -15.40 24.22
C ASP A 426 12.81 -14.27 23.31
N PHE A 427 12.96 -13.09 23.90
CA PHE A 427 13.34 -11.88 23.16
C PHE A 427 14.76 -11.94 22.59
N ASN A 428 15.65 -12.74 23.16
CA ASN A 428 17.01 -12.94 22.64
C ASN A 428 17.01 -13.79 21.37
N LEU A 429 16.22 -14.86 21.33
CA LEU A 429 16.01 -15.64 20.11
C LEU A 429 15.27 -14.81 19.06
N ALA A 430 14.26 -14.05 19.48
CA ALA A 430 13.48 -13.19 18.61
C ALA A 430 14.38 -12.17 17.89
N ALA A 431 15.19 -11.42 18.65
CA ALA A 431 16.15 -10.46 18.12
C ALA A 431 17.00 -11.10 17.01
N ARG A 432 17.76 -12.16 17.32
CA ARG A 432 18.67 -12.81 16.37
C ARG A 432 18.02 -13.21 15.04
N HIS A 433 16.77 -13.67 15.06
CA HIS A 433 16.09 -14.13 13.85
C HIS A 433 15.40 -13.02 13.06
N PHE A 434 14.95 -11.97 13.76
CA PHE A 434 14.53 -10.73 13.11
C PHE A 434 15.73 -10.03 12.46
N GLU A 435 16.89 -9.98 13.11
CA GLU A 435 18.13 -9.44 12.52
C GLU A 435 18.50 -10.17 11.22
N LEU A 436 18.46 -11.50 11.23
CA LEU A 436 18.71 -12.34 10.05
C LEU A 436 17.80 -11.96 8.86
N ALA A 437 16.52 -11.74 9.12
CA ALA A 437 15.57 -11.33 8.09
C ALA A 437 15.79 -9.88 7.64
N ALA A 438 16.11 -8.97 8.56
CA ALA A 438 16.36 -7.55 8.30
C ALA A 438 17.59 -7.31 7.41
N THR A 439 18.63 -8.11 7.58
CA THR A 439 19.90 -8.00 6.83
C THR A 439 19.92 -8.83 5.54
N SER A 440 18.84 -9.54 5.21
CA SER A 440 18.78 -10.34 3.99
C SER A 440 18.56 -9.48 2.75
N SER A 441 19.36 -9.70 1.70
CA SER A 441 19.10 -9.09 0.38
C SER A 441 17.93 -9.75 -0.37
N TYR A 442 17.51 -10.95 0.04
CA TYR A 442 16.35 -11.67 -0.50
C TYR A 442 15.01 -11.18 0.07
N ALA A 443 15.04 -10.35 1.12
CA ALA A 443 13.86 -9.71 1.68
C ALA A 443 13.58 -8.37 0.97
N ASP A 444 12.31 -8.11 0.68
CA ASP A 444 11.89 -6.79 0.17
C ASP A 444 11.93 -5.72 1.27
N SER A 445 11.74 -4.44 0.90
CA SER A 445 11.80 -3.34 1.88
C SER A 445 10.80 -3.48 3.01
N TRP A 446 9.63 -4.09 2.77
CA TRP A 446 8.58 -4.27 3.77
C TRP A 446 9.01 -5.28 4.83
N MET A 447 9.48 -6.45 4.40
CA MET A 447 9.99 -7.48 5.32
C MET A 447 11.25 -6.99 6.04
N ARG A 448 12.16 -6.29 5.36
CA ARG A 448 13.37 -5.75 6.00
C ARG A 448 13.04 -4.72 7.06
N SER A 449 12.14 -3.78 6.75
CA SER A 449 11.71 -2.76 7.71
C SER A 449 10.96 -3.38 8.89
N ALA A 450 10.06 -4.32 8.64
CA ALA A 450 9.34 -5.02 9.69
C ALA A 450 10.31 -5.77 10.60
N SER A 451 11.19 -6.57 10.02
CA SER A 451 12.18 -7.35 10.76
C SER A 451 13.10 -6.46 11.58
N ALA A 452 13.57 -5.33 11.02
CA ALA A 452 14.40 -4.39 11.75
C ALA A 452 13.64 -3.76 12.94
N TYR A 453 12.39 -3.33 12.74
CA TYR A 453 11.58 -2.78 13.83
C TYR A 453 11.33 -3.80 14.95
N TRP A 454 10.99 -5.05 14.60
CA TRP A 454 10.80 -6.11 15.59
C TRP A 454 12.10 -6.55 16.27
N ALA A 455 13.24 -6.50 15.58
CA ALA A 455 14.56 -6.69 16.20
C ALA A 455 14.82 -5.62 17.26
N SER A 456 14.60 -4.34 16.93
CA SER A 456 14.70 -3.23 17.88
C SER A 456 13.86 -3.47 19.14
N ARG A 457 12.57 -3.80 18.97
CA ARG A 457 11.68 -4.11 20.10
C ARG A 457 12.18 -5.29 20.92
N SER A 458 12.76 -6.31 20.27
CA SER A 458 13.29 -7.51 20.93
C SER A 458 14.54 -7.19 21.75
N HIS A 459 15.41 -6.30 21.27
CA HIS A 459 16.56 -5.80 22.04
C HIS A 459 16.11 -4.99 23.27
N LEU A 460 15.13 -4.11 23.11
CA LEU A 460 14.58 -3.35 24.24
C LEU A 460 13.99 -4.28 25.31
N ARG A 461 13.21 -5.29 24.91
CA ARG A 461 12.60 -6.26 25.84
C ARG A 461 13.59 -7.26 26.43
N SER A 462 14.76 -7.46 25.82
CA SER A 462 15.83 -8.29 26.38
C SER A 462 16.85 -7.52 27.22
N GLY A 463 16.59 -6.25 27.53
CA GLY A 463 17.48 -5.43 28.36
C GLY A 463 18.74 -4.94 27.63
N ARG A 464 18.70 -4.86 26.29
CA ARG A 464 19.82 -4.40 25.45
C ARG A 464 19.44 -3.13 24.67
N PRO A 465 19.13 -2.01 25.34
CA PRO A 465 18.67 -0.79 24.67
C PRO A 465 19.73 -0.19 23.72
N ALA A 466 21.02 -0.41 23.97
CA ALA A 466 22.10 0.06 23.08
C ALA A 466 22.00 -0.51 21.65
N ASP A 467 21.44 -1.71 21.49
CA ASP A 467 21.25 -2.34 20.18
C ASP A 467 19.97 -1.85 19.46
N MET A 468 19.02 -1.24 20.19
CA MET A 468 17.71 -0.84 19.69
C MET A 468 17.83 0.17 18.54
N THR A 469 18.62 1.23 18.74
CA THR A 469 18.70 2.39 17.85
C THR A 469 19.09 1.99 16.44
N ARG A 470 20.15 1.19 16.28
CA ARG A 470 20.62 0.72 14.96
C ARG A 470 19.52 0.03 14.15
N TRP A 471 18.69 -0.77 14.83
CA TRP A 471 17.61 -1.49 14.17
C TRP A 471 16.40 -0.61 13.86
N LEU A 472 16.09 0.39 14.69
CA LEU A 472 15.12 1.43 14.32
C LEU A 472 15.59 2.25 13.13
N GLU A 473 16.85 2.67 13.10
CA GLU A 473 17.43 3.41 11.98
C GLU A 473 17.34 2.61 10.67
N LEU A 474 17.62 1.30 10.71
CA LEU A 474 17.47 0.44 9.54
C LEU A 474 16.00 0.36 9.06
N ALA A 475 15.03 0.31 9.97
CA ALA A 475 13.61 0.37 9.58
C ALA A 475 13.25 1.74 8.98
N ALA A 476 13.72 2.84 9.59
CA ALA A 476 13.45 4.21 9.16
C ALA A 476 14.01 4.53 7.76
N ARG A 477 15.01 3.79 7.26
CA ARG A 477 15.46 3.87 5.86
C ARG A 477 14.39 3.51 4.82
N TYR A 478 13.27 2.93 5.24
CA TYR A 478 12.13 2.58 4.38
C TYR A 478 10.86 3.34 4.79
N PRO A 479 10.85 4.69 4.74
CA PRO A 479 9.80 5.52 5.35
C PRO A 479 8.42 5.35 4.71
N ARG A 480 8.33 4.71 3.54
CA ARG A 480 7.08 4.41 2.82
C ARG A 480 6.48 3.04 3.18
N THR A 481 7.10 2.31 4.11
CA THR A 481 6.59 1.06 4.68
C THR A 481 5.92 1.31 6.03
N PHE A 482 5.05 0.40 6.45
CA PHE A 482 4.32 0.51 7.72
C PHE A 482 5.25 0.62 8.93
N TYR A 483 6.29 -0.21 9.02
CA TYR A 483 7.23 -0.14 10.13
C TYR A 483 8.27 0.96 9.97
N GLY A 484 8.58 1.39 8.74
CA GLY A 484 9.54 2.47 8.52
C GLY A 484 8.99 3.83 8.95
N ILE A 485 7.70 4.11 8.70
CA ILE A 485 7.08 5.35 9.17
C ILE A 485 6.91 5.37 10.70
N ILE A 486 6.62 4.22 11.32
CA ILE A 486 6.60 4.07 12.79
C ILE A 486 8.00 4.26 13.37
N ALA A 487 9.03 3.64 12.77
CA ALA A 487 10.41 3.77 13.23
C ALA A 487 10.91 5.22 13.12
N THR A 488 10.58 5.91 12.04
CA THR A 488 10.90 7.34 11.85
C THR A 488 10.26 8.19 12.97
N ARG A 489 8.99 7.93 13.30
CA ARG A 489 8.32 8.58 14.44
C ARG A 489 9.01 8.27 15.76
N ALA A 490 9.35 7.00 16.00
CA ALA A 490 9.96 6.52 17.25
C ALA A 490 11.34 7.14 17.50
N LEU A 491 12.09 7.44 16.44
CA LEU A 491 13.39 8.11 16.51
C LEU A 491 13.29 9.63 16.68
N GLY A 492 12.09 10.21 16.56
CA GLY A 492 11.89 11.66 16.53
C GLY A 492 12.51 12.31 15.28
N TRP A 493 12.65 11.55 14.19
CA TRP A 493 13.18 12.06 12.93
C TRP A 493 12.09 12.74 12.10
N ASP A 494 12.51 13.71 11.30
CA ASP A 494 11.64 14.31 10.29
C ASP A 494 11.39 13.33 9.13
N TYR A 495 10.22 13.47 8.50
CA TYR A 495 9.87 12.70 7.32
C TYR A 495 10.39 13.39 6.06
N ASP A 496 11.36 12.75 5.40
CA ASP A 496 11.93 13.23 4.14
C ASP A 496 11.08 12.79 2.92
N PHE A 497 9.86 13.33 2.83
CA PHE A 497 9.00 13.16 1.65
C PHE A 497 9.20 14.33 0.69
N ASN A 498 9.44 14.01 -0.58
CA ASN A 498 9.57 15.01 -1.63
C ASN A 498 8.20 15.35 -2.22
N TRP A 499 7.56 16.36 -1.64
CA TRP A 499 6.28 16.90 -2.10
C TRP A 499 6.40 17.85 -3.30
N SER A 500 7.60 18.04 -3.86
CA SER A 500 7.77 18.81 -5.09
C SER A 500 7.24 18.03 -6.30
N SER A 501 6.80 18.76 -7.31
CA SER A 501 6.33 18.21 -8.58
C SER A 501 6.73 19.10 -9.73
N PRO A 502 7.08 18.53 -10.90
CA PRO A 502 7.41 19.33 -12.07
C PRO A 502 6.16 20.10 -12.54
N GLU A 503 6.34 21.38 -12.84
CA GLU A 503 5.28 22.21 -13.42
C GLU A 503 5.08 21.89 -14.90
N PHE A 504 3.84 21.99 -15.37
CA PHE A 504 3.53 21.79 -16.78
C PHE A 504 3.76 23.09 -17.56
N THR A 505 4.80 23.11 -18.39
CA THR A 505 5.26 24.29 -19.12
C THR A 505 4.85 24.23 -20.59
N LYS A 506 4.97 25.35 -21.30
CA LYS A 506 4.78 25.41 -22.76
C LYS A 506 5.73 24.47 -23.52
N ALA A 507 6.98 24.33 -23.08
CA ALA A 507 7.93 23.40 -23.70
C ALA A 507 7.51 21.93 -23.49
N HIS A 508 6.97 21.59 -22.31
CA HIS A 508 6.37 20.28 -22.07
C HIS A 508 5.18 20.03 -23.01
N PHE A 509 4.30 21.03 -23.17
CA PHE A 509 3.18 20.95 -24.09
C PHE A 509 3.63 20.71 -25.54
N GLU A 510 4.54 21.52 -26.07
CA GLU A 510 5.07 21.39 -27.43
C GLU A 510 5.70 20.00 -27.69
N LYS A 511 6.42 19.47 -26.68
CA LYS A 511 6.99 18.12 -26.74
C LYS A 511 5.91 17.04 -26.81
N LEU A 512 4.85 17.17 -26.02
CA LEU A 512 3.77 16.18 -25.97
C LEU A 512 2.89 16.22 -27.22
N ILE A 513 2.46 17.40 -27.70
CA ILE A 513 1.56 17.48 -28.86
C ILE A 513 2.17 16.93 -30.16
N ALA A 514 3.51 16.82 -30.24
CA ALA A 514 4.22 16.19 -31.35
C ALA A 514 4.01 14.66 -31.39
N ILE A 515 3.57 14.04 -30.30
CA ILE A 515 3.31 12.60 -30.19
C ILE A 515 1.80 12.36 -30.39
N PRO A 516 1.37 11.62 -31.44
CA PRO A 516 -0.06 11.45 -31.73
C PRO A 516 -0.89 10.92 -30.55
N GLY A 517 -0.37 9.92 -29.82
CA GLY A 517 -1.04 9.38 -28.64
C GLY A 517 -1.18 10.39 -27.49
N ALA A 518 -0.15 11.21 -27.25
CA ALA A 518 -0.21 12.27 -26.24
C ALA A 518 -1.21 13.36 -26.67
N TRP A 519 -1.16 13.79 -27.94
CA TRP A 519 -2.12 14.74 -28.49
C TRP A 519 -3.57 14.26 -28.27
N ARG A 520 -3.87 13.00 -28.61
CA ARG A 520 -5.20 12.40 -28.38
C ARG A 520 -5.55 12.38 -26.90
N ALA A 521 -4.60 12.01 -26.04
CA ALA A 521 -4.83 11.99 -24.60
C ALA A 521 -5.19 13.37 -24.05
N MET A 522 -4.46 14.41 -24.48
CA MET A 522 -4.71 15.78 -24.06
C MET A 522 -6.10 16.25 -24.49
N ALA A 523 -6.47 15.99 -25.74
CA ALA A 523 -7.80 16.27 -26.27
C ALA A 523 -8.91 15.46 -25.55
N LEU A 524 -8.61 14.24 -25.08
CA LEU A 524 -9.53 13.43 -24.27
C LEU A 524 -9.73 14.01 -22.87
N VAL A 525 -8.68 14.56 -22.24
CA VAL A 525 -8.81 15.28 -20.96
C VAL A 525 -9.71 16.49 -21.14
N ASP A 526 -9.51 17.28 -22.20
CA ASP A 526 -10.40 18.42 -22.51
C ASP A 526 -11.86 17.96 -22.67
N ALA A 527 -12.09 16.79 -23.29
CA ALA A 527 -13.39 16.18 -23.46
C ALA A 527 -13.96 15.47 -22.20
N GLY A 528 -13.27 15.53 -21.05
CA GLY A 528 -13.66 14.89 -19.79
C GLY A 528 -13.51 13.37 -19.78
N GLN A 529 -12.76 12.79 -20.72
CA GLN A 529 -12.55 11.35 -20.89
C GLN A 529 -11.21 10.89 -20.28
N ASN A 530 -11.00 11.20 -19.00
CA ASN A 530 -9.73 10.95 -18.29
C ASN A 530 -9.26 9.49 -18.37
N HIS A 531 -10.17 8.52 -18.24
CA HIS A 531 -9.82 7.10 -18.34
C HIS A 531 -9.28 6.69 -19.72
N LEU A 532 -9.82 7.29 -20.80
CA LEU A 532 -9.30 7.07 -22.16
C LEU A 532 -7.96 7.79 -22.33
N ALA A 533 -7.82 9.00 -21.78
CA ALA A 533 -6.56 9.74 -21.81
C ALA A 533 -5.42 8.98 -21.13
N GLU A 534 -5.66 8.41 -19.94
CA GLU A 534 -4.67 7.57 -19.26
C GLU A 534 -4.26 6.35 -20.10
N SER A 535 -5.22 5.74 -20.80
CA SER A 535 -4.95 4.57 -21.64
C SER A 535 -4.06 4.88 -22.87
N GLU A 536 -4.07 6.12 -23.34
CA GLU A 536 -3.16 6.63 -24.38
C GLU A 536 -1.79 6.97 -23.79
N LEU A 537 -1.75 7.78 -22.72
CA LEU A 537 -0.49 8.25 -22.12
C LEU A 537 0.40 7.11 -21.64
N VAL A 538 -0.19 6.06 -21.05
CA VAL A 538 0.56 4.93 -20.50
C VAL A 538 1.31 4.13 -21.57
N ARG A 539 0.92 4.26 -22.85
CA ARG A 539 1.53 3.58 -23.99
C ARG A 539 2.70 4.37 -24.59
N ILE A 540 2.94 5.60 -24.14
CA ILE A 540 4.02 6.44 -24.65
C ILE A 540 5.36 5.87 -24.19
N LYS A 541 6.18 5.51 -25.16
CA LYS A 541 7.54 5.02 -24.92
C LYS A 541 8.47 6.21 -24.81
N THR A 542 9.01 6.43 -23.61
CA THR A 542 9.93 7.54 -23.34
C THR A 542 11.38 7.22 -23.70
N GLY A 543 11.75 5.93 -23.72
CA GLY A 543 13.17 5.55 -23.82
C GLY A 543 13.96 6.26 -22.72
N ASP A 544 15.15 6.78 -23.04
CA ASP A 544 16.00 7.55 -22.13
C ASP A 544 15.77 9.07 -22.21
N ASP A 545 14.72 9.52 -22.90
CA ASP A 545 14.38 10.95 -22.99
C ASP A 545 13.81 11.44 -21.65
N GLU A 546 14.69 11.98 -20.83
CA GLU A 546 14.36 12.50 -19.50
C GLU A 546 13.36 13.66 -19.56
N PHE A 547 13.53 14.57 -20.52
CA PHE A 547 12.62 15.70 -20.69
C PHE A 547 11.20 15.22 -21.04
N LEU A 548 11.07 14.19 -21.88
CA LEU A 548 9.76 13.58 -22.16
C LEU A 548 9.16 12.88 -20.92
N ARG A 549 9.98 12.22 -20.09
CA ARG A 549 9.51 11.63 -18.81
C ARG A 549 8.99 12.70 -17.87
N GLN A 550 9.71 13.81 -17.73
CA GLN A 550 9.29 14.97 -16.93
C GLN A 550 8.01 15.60 -17.51
N ALA A 551 7.94 15.83 -18.82
CA ALA A 551 6.76 16.40 -19.49
C ALA A 551 5.51 15.53 -19.27
N LEU A 552 5.63 14.20 -19.40
CA LEU A 552 4.53 13.27 -19.13
C LEU A 552 4.07 13.32 -17.69
N LEU A 553 4.99 13.34 -16.72
CA LEU A 553 4.64 13.42 -15.31
C LEU A 553 3.97 14.75 -14.97
N ALA A 554 4.54 15.86 -15.43
CA ALA A 554 4.02 17.21 -15.23
C ALA A 554 2.60 17.36 -15.79
N TYR A 555 2.39 16.91 -17.03
CA TYR A 555 1.05 16.92 -17.65
C TYR A 555 0.07 16.02 -16.89
N THR A 556 0.49 14.84 -16.46
CA THR A 556 -0.35 13.90 -15.71
C THR A 556 -0.85 14.50 -14.40
N LEU A 557 0.02 15.23 -13.69
CA LEU A 557 -0.34 15.95 -12.48
C LEU A 557 -1.25 17.14 -12.76
N HIS A 558 -0.92 17.95 -13.78
CA HIS A 558 -1.74 19.07 -14.25
C HIS A 558 -3.17 18.63 -14.64
N ALA A 559 -3.28 17.54 -15.40
CA ALA A 559 -4.55 16.95 -15.83
C ALA A 559 -5.28 16.17 -14.72
N LYS A 560 -4.72 16.12 -13.50
CA LYS A 560 -5.28 15.41 -12.34
C LYS A 560 -5.63 13.94 -12.65
N LEU A 561 -4.64 13.19 -13.18
CA LEU A 561 -4.75 11.77 -13.52
C LEU A 561 -4.01 10.91 -12.48
N PRO A 562 -4.58 10.70 -11.28
CA PRO A 562 -3.87 10.14 -10.13
C PRO A 562 -3.36 8.71 -10.36
N GLY A 563 -4.14 7.85 -11.02
CA GLY A 563 -3.75 6.46 -11.26
C GLY A 563 -2.51 6.36 -12.15
N LEU A 564 -2.44 7.20 -13.18
CA LEU A 564 -1.26 7.32 -14.02
C LEU A 564 -0.10 8.02 -13.31
N ALA A 565 -0.34 9.06 -12.50
CA ALA A 565 0.71 9.76 -11.75
C ALA A 565 1.52 8.80 -10.89
N MET A 566 0.84 7.90 -10.16
CA MET A 566 1.50 6.87 -9.34
C MET A 566 2.37 5.92 -10.18
N ARG A 567 1.90 5.54 -11.37
CA ARG A 567 2.62 4.62 -12.25
C ARG A 567 3.86 5.26 -12.83
N LEU A 568 3.75 6.53 -13.26
CA LEU A 568 4.87 7.30 -13.77
C LEU A 568 5.91 7.54 -12.68
N ALA A 569 5.50 8.00 -11.50
CA ALA A 569 6.43 8.31 -10.41
C ALA A 569 7.16 7.09 -9.83
N ALA A 570 6.56 5.89 -9.92
CA ALA A 570 7.27 4.67 -9.58
C ALA A 570 8.28 4.24 -10.66
N SER A 571 8.04 4.63 -11.92
CA SER A 571 8.87 4.24 -13.06
C SER A 571 9.95 5.28 -13.39
N PHE A 572 9.72 6.55 -13.06
CA PHE A 572 10.55 7.71 -13.35
C PHE A 572 11.01 8.33 -12.03
N PRO A 573 12.18 7.91 -11.50
CA PRO A 573 12.73 8.55 -10.31
C PRO A 573 13.05 10.03 -10.59
N ASN A 574 13.12 10.83 -9.53
CA ASN A 574 13.50 12.23 -9.64
C ASN A 574 14.98 12.34 -10.09
N PRO A 575 15.30 13.14 -11.12
CA PRO A 575 16.68 13.36 -11.57
C PRO A 575 17.63 13.87 -10.48
N GLU A 576 17.11 14.67 -9.54
CA GLU A 576 17.88 15.19 -8.40
C GLU A 576 18.07 14.15 -7.28
N GLY A 577 17.52 12.95 -7.45
CA GLY A 577 17.50 11.88 -6.45
C GLY A 577 16.14 11.72 -5.76
N GLY A 578 15.85 10.49 -5.35
CA GLY A 578 14.60 10.16 -4.64
C GLY A 578 13.38 9.95 -5.56
N LEU A 579 12.19 10.09 -4.98
CA LEU A 579 10.91 9.81 -5.61
C LEU A 579 10.06 11.09 -5.66
N TYR A 580 9.16 11.22 -6.63
CA TYR A 580 8.13 12.27 -6.61
C TYR A 580 6.96 11.86 -5.70
N ASP A 581 7.04 12.10 -4.40
CA ASP A 581 6.00 11.67 -3.45
C ASP A 581 4.65 12.34 -3.72
N ALA A 582 4.68 13.59 -4.22
CA ALA A 582 3.48 14.28 -4.70
C ALA A 582 2.73 13.50 -5.80
N ALA A 583 3.44 12.71 -6.61
CA ALA A 583 2.84 11.86 -7.64
C ALA A 583 2.61 10.41 -7.19
N LEU A 584 3.35 9.90 -6.21
CA LEU A 584 3.13 8.57 -5.62
C LEU A 584 1.94 8.50 -4.65
N TYR A 585 1.58 9.65 -4.08
CA TYR A 585 0.46 9.80 -3.15
C TYR A 585 -0.52 10.88 -3.64
N PRO A 586 -0.99 10.86 -4.91
CA PRO A 586 -1.76 11.95 -5.50
C PRO A 586 -3.05 12.23 -4.72
N LEU A 587 -3.53 13.48 -4.80
CA LEU A 587 -4.83 13.87 -4.25
C LEU A 587 -5.96 13.49 -5.21
N LEU A 588 -7.11 13.13 -4.64
CA LEU A 588 -8.32 12.85 -5.40
C LEU A 588 -8.82 14.14 -6.09
N PRO A 589 -9.10 14.11 -7.40
CA PRO A 589 -9.78 15.22 -8.07
C PRO A 589 -11.30 15.23 -7.83
N TRP A 590 -11.84 14.16 -7.24
CA TRP A 590 -13.25 14.00 -6.92
C TRP A 590 -13.49 14.08 -5.42
N GLN A 591 -14.68 14.50 -5.03
CA GLN A 591 -15.13 14.50 -3.65
C GLN A 591 -16.47 13.75 -3.52
N PRO A 592 -16.83 13.25 -2.33
CA PRO A 592 -18.17 12.74 -2.10
C PRO A 592 -19.22 13.81 -2.37
N ARG A 593 -20.38 13.43 -2.94
CA ARG A 593 -21.45 14.38 -3.29
C ARG A 593 -22.02 15.16 -2.10
N ASP A 594 -21.93 14.58 -0.91
CA ASP A 594 -22.37 15.18 0.36
C ASP A 594 -21.20 15.75 1.19
N GLY A 595 -20.03 15.95 0.57
CA GLY A 595 -18.82 16.39 1.26
C GLY A 595 -18.18 15.27 2.09
N TYR A 596 -17.04 15.55 2.70
CA TYR A 596 -16.32 14.57 3.51
C TYR A 596 -16.94 14.46 4.91
N SER A 597 -17.34 13.24 5.30
CA SER A 597 -17.75 12.89 6.67
C SER A 597 -16.68 12.09 7.43
N VAL A 598 -15.66 11.61 6.71
CA VAL A 598 -14.48 10.90 7.19
C VAL A 598 -13.26 11.64 6.67
N ASP A 599 -12.17 11.66 7.43
CA ASP A 599 -10.93 12.36 7.07
C ASP A 599 -10.49 12.01 5.64
N ARG A 600 -10.18 13.07 4.87
CA ARG A 600 -9.73 12.97 3.48
C ARG A 600 -8.55 12.03 3.38
N ALA A 601 -7.57 12.14 4.28
CA ALA A 601 -6.40 11.28 4.30
C ALA A 601 -6.78 9.78 4.35
N LEU A 602 -7.80 9.41 5.12
CA LEU A 602 -8.25 8.02 5.23
C LEU A 602 -8.94 7.54 3.96
N ILE A 603 -9.79 8.39 3.37
CA ILE A 603 -10.44 8.10 2.08
C ILE A 603 -9.40 7.91 0.97
N HIS A 604 -8.40 8.80 0.89
CA HIS A 604 -7.31 8.70 -0.08
C HIS A 604 -6.51 7.40 0.12
N ALA A 605 -6.20 7.05 1.37
CA ALA A 605 -5.45 5.85 1.71
C ALA A 605 -6.15 4.56 1.28
N ILE A 606 -7.46 4.47 1.52
CA ILE A 606 -8.29 3.34 1.09
C ILE A 606 -8.40 3.31 -0.43
N THR A 607 -8.74 4.43 -1.09
CA THR A 607 -8.82 4.49 -2.56
C THR A 607 -7.51 4.10 -3.24
N ARG A 608 -6.37 4.55 -2.71
CA ARG A 608 -5.03 4.18 -3.19
C ARG A 608 -4.82 2.68 -3.15
N GLN A 609 -5.20 2.03 -2.05
CA GLN A 609 -4.99 0.60 -1.85
C GLN A 609 -5.99 -0.25 -2.66
N GLU A 610 -7.25 0.18 -2.76
CA GLU A 610 -8.32 -0.57 -3.41
C GLU A 610 -8.22 -0.54 -4.94
N SER A 611 -8.13 0.65 -5.52
CA SER A 611 -8.23 0.82 -6.98
C SER A 611 -7.00 1.46 -7.60
N ARG A 612 -6.08 2.03 -6.79
CA ARG A 612 -5.03 2.94 -7.28
C ARG A 612 -5.63 4.09 -8.09
N PHE A 613 -6.76 4.60 -7.59
CA PHE A 613 -7.52 5.71 -8.19
C PHE A 613 -8.22 5.40 -9.52
N ASP A 614 -8.35 4.13 -9.91
CA ASP A 614 -9.13 3.73 -11.09
C ASP A 614 -10.64 3.66 -10.75
N ALA A 615 -11.39 4.68 -11.19
CA ALA A 615 -12.85 4.75 -11.01
C ALA A 615 -13.62 3.64 -11.78
N PHE A 616 -12.99 2.98 -12.75
CA PHE A 616 -13.57 1.90 -13.54
C PHE A 616 -13.14 0.50 -13.07
N ALA A 617 -12.32 0.42 -12.02
CA ALA A 617 -11.80 -0.83 -11.48
C ALA A 617 -12.93 -1.82 -11.16
N LEU A 618 -12.77 -3.06 -11.62
CA LEU A 618 -13.69 -4.17 -11.37
C LEU A 618 -12.90 -5.39 -10.92
N SER A 619 -13.10 -5.82 -9.67
CA SER A 619 -12.46 -7.04 -9.18
C SER A 619 -13.10 -8.30 -9.78
N PRO A 620 -12.39 -9.45 -9.76
CA PRO A 620 -12.99 -10.74 -10.11
C PRO A 620 -14.19 -11.13 -9.24
N SER A 621 -14.22 -10.71 -7.98
CA SER A 621 -15.35 -10.90 -7.06
C SER A 621 -16.51 -9.95 -7.31
N GLY A 622 -16.32 -8.92 -8.14
CA GLY A 622 -17.36 -7.98 -8.56
C GLY A 622 -17.41 -6.68 -7.76
N ALA A 623 -16.36 -6.33 -7.02
CA ALA A 623 -16.18 -5.04 -6.38
C ALA A 623 -15.93 -3.95 -7.44
N VAL A 624 -16.45 -2.74 -7.23
CA VAL A 624 -16.50 -1.69 -8.27
C VAL A 624 -15.95 -0.35 -7.77
N GLY A 625 -15.19 0.31 -8.65
CA GLY A 625 -14.81 1.71 -8.55
C GLY A 625 -13.71 2.02 -7.53
N LEU A 626 -13.60 3.31 -7.18
CA LEU A 626 -12.49 3.87 -6.41
C LEU A 626 -12.21 3.16 -5.09
N MET A 627 -13.26 2.88 -4.32
CA MET A 627 -13.18 2.23 -3.01
C MET A 627 -13.56 0.74 -3.07
N GLN A 628 -13.62 0.15 -4.28
CA GLN A 628 -13.93 -1.27 -4.52
C GLN A 628 -15.15 -1.76 -3.72
N LEU A 629 -16.28 -1.10 -3.89
CA LEU A 629 -17.50 -1.46 -3.20
C LEU A 629 -18.17 -2.67 -3.85
N MET A 630 -18.52 -3.66 -3.03
CA MET A 630 -19.40 -4.74 -3.46
C MET A 630 -20.83 -4.20 -3.66
N PRO A 631 -21.55 -4.58 -4.73
CA PRO A 631 -22.94 -4.18 -4.94
C PRO A 631 -23.87 -4.45 -3.75
N LYS A 632 -23.65 -5.57 -3.04
CA LYS A 632 -24.39 -5.92 -1.82
C LYS A 632 -24.10 -4.95 -0.67
N THR A 633 -22.85 -4.56 -0.48
CA THR A 633 -22.44 -3.58 0.54
C THR A 633 -23.02 -2.21 0.22
N ALA A 634 -22.95 -1.77 -1.04
CA ALA A 634 -23.55 -0.51 -1.46
C ALA A 634 -25.07 -0.48 -1.21
N SER A 635 -25.78 -1.57 -1.53
CA SER A 635 -27.20 -1.70 -1.24
C SER A 635 -27.50 -1.70 0.27
N PHE A 636 -26.66 -2.33 1.09
CA PHE A 636 -26.82 -2.35 2.55
C PHE A 636 -26.66 -0.95 3.15
N ILE A 637 -25.60 -0.23 2.77
CA ILE A 637 -25.29 1.10 3.31
C ILE A 637 -26.28 2.18 2.84
N THR A 638 -26.83 2.05 1.63
CA THR A 638 -27.76 3.03 1.07
C THR A 638 -29.23 2.68 1.26
N GLY A 639 -29.55 1.44 1.63
CA GLY A 639 -30.92 0.89 1.59
C GLY A 639 -31.48 0.71 0.16
N ALA A 640 -30.69 0.97 -0.89
CA ALA A 640 -31.18 1.01 -2.26
C ALA A 640 -30.87 -0.30 -3.02
N GLU A 641 -31.90 -1.14 -3.19
CA GLU A 641 -31.83 -2.42 -3.92
C GLU A 641 -31.38 -2.28 -5.39
N ARG A 642 -31.47 -1.07 -5.97
CA ARG A 642 -31.00 -0.78 -7.33
C ARG A 642 -29.52 -1.14 -7.54
N PHE A 643 -28.70 -1.05 -6.49
CA PHE A 643 -27.28 -1.39 -6.59
C PHE A 643 -27.04 -2.89 -6.83
N LYS A 644 -27.97 -3.77 -6.44
CA LYS A 644 -27.86 -5.22 -6.70
C LYS A 644 -28.15 -5.58 -8.16
N LYS A 645 -28.77 -4.69 -8.94
CA LYS A 645 -29.09 -4.90 -10.34
C LYS A 645 -27.86 -4.66 -11.23
N LYS A 646 -27.92 -5.11 -12.49
CA LYS A 646 -26.84 -4.92 -13.47
C LYS A 646 -26.44 -3.45 -13.61
N ASP A 647 -27.42 -2.54 -13.58
CA ASP A 647 -27.21 -1.11 -13.74
C ASP A 647 -26.55 -0.45 -12.52
N GLY A 648 -26.74 -1.03 -11.34
CA GLY A 648 -26.09 -0.59 -10.10
C GLY A 648 -24.57 -0.61 -10.18
N LYS A 649 -24.00 -1.56 -10.93
CA LYS A 649 -22.54 -1.61 -11.18
C LYS A 649 -22.04 -0.43 -12.00
N PHE A 650 -22.85 0.09 -12.94
CA PHE A 650 -22.46 1.28 -13.71
C PHE A 650 -22.50 2.53 -12.84
N GLN A 651 -23.50 2.65 -11.96
CA GLN A 651 -23.57 3.77 -11.01
C GLN A 651 -22.39 3.81 -10.03
N LEU A 652 -21.87 2.66 -9.61
CA LEU A 652 -20.69 2.58 -8.75
C LEU A 652 -19.37 2.96 -9.44
N ARG A 653 -19.37 3.19 -10.76
CA ARG A 653 -18.23 3.75 -11.49
C ARG A 653 -18.20 5.27 -11.49
N ASP A 654 -19.30 5.91 -11.10
CA ASP A 654 -19.28 7.34 -10.80
C ASP A 654 -18.42 7.54 -9.54
N PRO A 655 -17.29 8.27 -9.64
CA PRO A 655 -16.33 8.37 -8.56
C PRO A 655 -16.93 9.06 -7.32
N GLU A 656 -17.77 10.07 -7.50
CA GLU A 656 -18.37 10.82 -6.37
C GLU A 656 -19.42 9.99 -5.63
N VAL A 657 -20.22 9.21 -6.37
CA VAL A 657 -21.16 8.22 -5.78
C VAL A 657 -20.40 7.14 -5.03
N ASN A 658 -19.32 6.62 -5.63
CA ASN A 658 -18.50 5.58 -5.01
C ASN A 658 -17.87 6.08 -3.71
N LEU A 659 -17.29 7.29 -3.71
CA LEU A 659 -16.70 7.92 -2.53
C LEU A 659 -17.76 8.20 -1.46
N GLN A 660 -18.94 8.70 -1.83
CA GLN A 660 -20.06 8.93 -0.90
C GLN A 660 -20.49 7.65 -0.18
N ILE A 661 -20.69 6.55 -0.92
CA ILE A 661 -21.11 5.27 -0.32
C ILE A 661 -19.95 4.68 0.48
N GLY A 662 -18.72 4.80 -0.02
CA GLY A 662 -17.54 4.24 0.62
C GLY A 662 -17.21 4.91 1.95
N GLN A 663 -17.30 6.23 2.05
CA GLN A 663 -17.10 6.91 3.33
C GLN A 663 -18.16 6.53 4.38
N ARG A 664 -19.42 6.37 3.96
CA ARG A 664 -20.49 5.89 4.86
C ARG A 664 -20.22 4.46 5.33
N TYR A 665 -19.62 3.63 4.47
CA TYR A 665 -19.21 2.29 4.88
C TYR A 665 -18.07 2.35 5.90
N VAL A 666 -17.05 3.20 5.69
CA VAL A 666 -15.96 3.41 6.67
C VAL A 666 -16.52 3.88 8.02
N ASP A 667 -17.41 4.88 8.01
CA ASP A 667 -18.05 5.40 9.22
C ASP A 667 -18.85 4.31 9.96
N HIS A 668 -19.65 3.52 9.22
CA HIS A 668 -20.34 2.36 9.76
C HIS A 668 -19.39 1.36 10.43
N LEU A 669 -18.26 1.05 9.80
CA LEU A 669 -17.27 0.12 10.35
C LEU A 669 -16.60 0.67 11.61
N LEU A 670 -16.23 1.96 11.63
CA LEU A 670 -15.64 2.62 12.80
C LEU A 670 -16.57 2.54 14.02
N GLY A 671 -17.89 2.64 13.79
CA GLY A 671 -18.92 2.53 14.83
C GLY A 671 -19.20 1.11 15.35
N LEU A 672 -18.65 0.06 14.74
CA LEU A 672 -18.89 -1.32 15.20
C LEU A 672 -18.24 -1.57 16.57
N ALA A 673 -18.95 -2.25 17.47
CA ALA A 673 -18.46 -2.58 18.81
C ALA A 673 -17.19 -3.45 18.84
N ARG A 674 -16.87 -4.16 17.75
CA ARG A 674 -15.62 -4.93 17.59
C ARG A 674 -14.44 -4.10 17.09
N VAL A 675 -14.75 -2.98 16.43
CA VAL A 675 -13.76 -2.04 15.89
C VAL A 675 -13.47 -0.95 16.92
N LYS A 676 -14.50 -0.37 17.56
CA LYS A 676 -14.41 0.69 18.58
C LYS A 676 -13.53 1.87 18.14
N GLY A 677 -13.67 2.27 16.87
CA GLY A 677 -12.85 3.30 16.25
C GLY A 677 -11.37 2.96 16.05
N ASP A 678 -10.92 1.72 16.30
CA ASP A 678 -9.54 1.33 16.00
C ASP A 678 -9.32 1.15 14.49
N LEU A 679 -8.36 1.90 13.94
CA LEU A 679 -8.10 1.94 12.51
C LEU A 679 -7.52 0.62 11.95
N LEU A 680 -6.79 -0.16 12.77
CA LEU A 680 -6.28 -1.47 12.36
C LEU A 680 -7.44 -2.46 12.18
N HIS A 681 -8.33 -2.51 13.17
CA HIS A 681 -9.54 -3.34 13.11
C HIS A 681 -10.49 -2.88 12.01
N MET A 682 -10.64 -1.58 11.79
CA MET A 682 -11.44 -1.04 10.69
C MET A 682 -10.91 -1.53 9.34
N ALA A 683 -9.61 -1.43 9.10
CA ALA A 683 -9.00 -1.89 7.85
C ALA A 683 -9.17 -3.41 7.64
N VAL A 684 -9.08 -4.21 8.72
CA VAL A 684 -9.43 -5.65 8.68
C VAL A 684 -10.89 -5.85 8.29
N ALA A 685 -11.81 -5.13 8.95
CA ALA A 685 -13.24 -5.26 8.70
C ALA A 685 -13.65 -4.81 7.30
N TYR A 686 -12.97 -3.81 6.74
CA TYR A 686 -13.20 -3.34 5.37
C TYR A 686 -12.82 -4.42 4.34
N ASN A 687 -11.62 -5.00 4.48
CA ASN A 687 -11.08 -5.95 3.51
C ASN A 687 -11.65 -7.37 3.68
N ALA A 688 -11.69 -7.88 4.91
CA ALA A 688 -12.10 -9.25 5.21
C ALA A 688 -13.53 -9.38 5.74
N GLY A 689 -14.19 -8.26 6.07
CA GLY A 689 -15.52 -8.24 6.67
C GLY A 689 -15.51 -8.32 8.20
N PRO A 690 -16.49 -7.71 8.89
CA PRO A 690 -16.58 -7.72 10.36
C PRO A 690 -16.64 -9.12 10.99
N GLY A 691 -17.20 -10.10 10.29
CA GLY A 691 -17.27 -11.48 10.78
C GLY A 691 -15.90 -12.16 10.88
N ASN A 692 -15.00 -11.91 9.91
CA ASN A 692 -13.63 -12.43 9.98
C ASN A 692 -12.82 -11.71 11.07
N LEU A 693 -13.01 -10.39 11.23
CA LEU A 693 -12.43 -9.66 12.35
C LEU A 693 -12.82 -10.30 13.68
N ALA A 694 -14.11 -10.52 13.92
CA ALA A 694 -14.62 -11.13 15.15
C ALA A 694 -13.99 -12.52 15.38
N LYS A 695 -13.97 -13.37 14.34
CA LYS A 695 -13.34 -14.70 14.40
C LYS A 695 -11.86 -14.63 14.79
N TRP A 696 -11.11 -13.67 14.28
CA TRP A 696 -9.68 -13.55 14.57
C TRP A 696 -9.42 -12.94 15.96
N GLN A 697 -10.25 -12.00 16.40
CA GLN A 697 -10.23 -11.45 17.75
C GLN A 697 -10.60 -12.49 18.82
N GLU A 698 -11.57 -13.37 18.57
CA GLU A 698 -12.04 -14.35 19.55
C GLU A 698 -11.29 -15.69 19.52
N GLY A 699 -10.67 -16.00 18.39
CA GLY A 699 -9.94 -17.25 18.21
C GLY A 699 -8.43 -17.04 18.38
N LEU A 700 -7.73 -17.11 17.25
CA LEU A 700 -6.27 -17.21 17.16
C LEU A 700 -5.50 -16.07 17.85
N SER A 701 -6.12 -14.90 17.99
CA SER A 701 -5.50 -13.71 18.58
C SER A 701 -6.17 -13.25 19.88
N ALA A 702 -7.01 -14.08 20.52
CA ALA A 702 -7.77 -13.68 21.72
C ALA A 702 -6.89 -13.14 22.86
N ASN A 703 -5.67 -13.65 22.98
CA ASN A 703 -4.72 -13.24 24.02
C ASN A 703 -3.66 -12.25 23.52
N VAL A 704 -3.74 -11.79 22.27
CA VAL A 704 -2.79 -10.86 21.67
C VAL A 704 -3.23 -9.42 21.95
N LYS A 705 -2.64 -8.82 23.00
CA LYS A 705 -2.90 -7.41 23.37
C LYS A 705 -2.10 -6.41 22.55
N ASP A 706 -0.98 -6.83 21.98
CA ASP A 706 -0.11 -5.98 21.17
C ASP A 706 -0.75 -5.79 19.77
N PRO A 707 -1.13 -4.56 19.39
CA PRO A 707 -1.81 -4.31 18.12
C PRO A 707 -0.94 -4.68 16.90
N LEU A 708 0.38 -4.52 17.01
CA LEU A 708 1.30 -4.86 15.91
C LEU A 708 1.43 -6.38 15.78
N LEU A 709 1.51 -7.10 16.90
CA LEU A 709 1.53 -8.55 16.87
C LEU A 709 0.24 -9.12 16.30
N PHE A 710 -0.91 -8.52 16.63
CA PHE A 710 -2.20 -8.92 16.08
C PHE A 710 -2.17 -8.89 14.55
N ILE A 711 -1.71 -7.80 13.95
CA ILE A 711 -1.56 -7.66 12.48
C ILE A 711 -0.72 -8.80 11.91
N GLU A 712 0.45 -9.06 12.50
CA GLU A 712 1.37 -10.10 12.00
C GLU A 712 0.80 -11.52 12.11
N THR A 713 -0.17 -11.73 12.99
CA THR A 713 -0.85 -13.02 13.17
C THR A 713 -2.15 -13.16 12.39
N ILE A 714 -2.60 -12.14 11.64
CA ILE A 714 -3.79 -12.23 10.78
C ILE A 714 -3.61 -13.41 9.80
N PRO A 715 -4.51 -14.42 9.76
CA PRO A 715 -4.31 -15.61 8.94
C PRO A 715 -4.33 -15.36 7.42
N ALA A 716 -5.03 -14.32 6.97
CA ALA A 716 -5.11 -13.94 5.57
C ALA A 716 -3.95 -13.00 5.20
N PRO A 717 -2.95 -13.45 4.41
CA PRO A 717 -1.79 -12.62 4.08
C PRO A 717 -2.16 -11.37 3.28
N GLU A 718 -3.18 -11.47 2.42
CA GLU A 718 -3.72 -10.33 1.68
C GLU A 718 -4.26 -9.26 2.63
N THR A 719 -5.05 -9.65 3.62
CA THR A 719 -5.61 -8.72 4.62
C THR A 719 -4.52 -8.11 5.50
N ARG A 720 -3.51 -8.89 5.91
CA ARG A 720 -2.36 -8.33 6.64
C ARG A 720 -1.67 -7.22 5.86
N ASN A 721 -1.29 -7.51 4.62
CA ASN A 721 -0.66 -6.54 3.72
C ASN A 721 -1.57 -5.34 3.47
N TYR A 722 -2.88 -5.55 3.35
CA TYR A 722 -3.86 -4.49 3.18
C TYR A 722 -3.87 -3.53 4.38
N VAL A 723 -3.95 -4.05 5.60
CA VAL A 723 -3.97 -3.26 6.84
C VAL A 723 -2.72 -2.40 6.93
N GLU A 724 -1.54 -3.01 6.84
CA GLU A 724 -0.27 -2.28 6.91
C GLU A 724 -0.19 -1.16 5.87
N ARG A 725 -0.62 -1.43 4.63
CA ARG A 725 -0.61 -0.45 3.55
C ARG A 725 -1.61 0.67 3.73
N VAL A 726 -2.83 0.38 4.18
CA VAL A 726 -3.84 1.42 4.42
C VAL A 726 -3.37 2.37 5.51
N LEU A 727 -2.79 1.88 6.62
CA LEU A 727 -2.32 2.78 7.68
C LEU A 727 -1.04 3.53 7.31
N ALA A 728 -0.09 2.89 6.63
CA ALA A 728 1.06 3.61 6.08
C ALA A 728 0.59 4.73 5.13
N ASN A 729 -0.34 4.42 4.21
CA ASN A 729 -0.90 5.42 3.31
C ASN A 729 -1.64 6.52 4.08
N TYR A 730 -2.44 6.18 5.08
CA TYR A 730 -3.21 7.14 5.87
C TYR A 730 -2.29 8.17 6.52
N TRP A 731 -1.25 7.73 7.20
CA TRP A 731 -0.29 8.63 7.84
C TRP A 731 0.50 9.45 6.82
N ILE A 732 0.89 8.88 5.69
CA ILE A 732 1.58 9.63 4.62
C ILE A 732 0.67 10.70 4.02
N TYR A 733 -0.61 10.40 3.81
CA TYR A 733 -1.58 11.40 3.35
C TYR A 733 -1.84 12.47 4.41
N SER A 734 -1.94 12.11 5.69
CA SER A 734 -2.06 13.08 6.78
C SER A 734 -0.85 14.03 6.79
N LEU A 735 0.38 13.49 6.69
CA LEU A 735 1.60 14.30 6.60
C LEU A 735 1.61 15.20 5.35
N ARG A 736 1.19 14.68 4.19
CA ARG A 736 1.05 15.48 2.96
C ARG A 736 0.08 16.65 3.14
N MET A 737 -0.98 16.45 3.91
CA MET A 737 -2.01 17.45 4.17
C MET A 737 -1.67 18.35 5.38
N GLY A 738 -0.50 18.19 6.00
CA GLY A 738 -0.11 18.93 7.20
C GLY A 738 -0.96 18.60 8.44
N GLN A 739 -1.63 17.45 8.45
CA GLN A 739 -2.49 17.03 9.55
C GLN A 739 -1.67 16.34 10.66
N PRO A 740 -2.06 16.52 11.94
CA PRO A 740 -1.55 15.70 13.04
C PRO A 740 -1.82 14.21 12.82
N THR A 741 -0.96 13.35 13.36
CA THR A 741 -1.05 11.88 13.22
C THR A 741 -1.17 11.16 14.59
N PRO A 742 -2.19 11.46 15.43
CA PRO A 742 -2.27 10.92 16.78
C PRO A 742 -2.37 9.39 16.83
N SER A 743 -2.93 8.75 15.79
CA SER A 743 -2.97 7.29 15.71
C SER A 743 -1.59 6.67 15.42
N LEU A 744 -0.69 7.39 14.72
CA LEU A 744 0.70 6.97 14.55
C LEU A 744 1.46 7.09 15.88
N ASP A 745 1.24 8.17 16.63
CA ASP A 745 1.82 8.35 17.96
C ASP A 745 1.33 7.27 18.93
N ALA A 746 0.04 6.92 18.87
CA ALA A 746 -0.52 5.84 19.65
C ALA A 746 0.14 4.50 19.34
N VAL A 747 0.24 4.12 18.06
CA VAL A 747 0.86 2.86 17.63
C VAL A 747 2.35 2.81 17.99
N THR A 748 3.06 3.92 17.83
CA THR A 748 4.48 4.04 18.22
C THR A 748 4.67 3.80 19.71
N ALA A 749 3.73 4.28 20.54
CA ALA A 749 3.68 4.03 21.98
C ALA A 749 3.08 2.65 22.35
N GLY A 750 2.79 1.77 21.39
CA GLY A 750 2.20 0.45 21.62
C GLY A 750 0.72 0.46 22.00
N ARG A 751 0.01 1.56 21.75
CA ARG A 751 -1.43 1.74 22.00
C ARG A 751 -2.26 1.51 20.73
N PRO A 752 -3.57 1.23 20.86
CA PRO A 752 -4.48 1.08 19.71
C PRO A 752 -4.52 2.33 18.81
N ALA A 753 -4.68 2.13 17.51
CA ALA A 753 -4.68 3.18 16.49
C ALA A 753 -6.08 3.85 16.41
N ARG A 754 -6.52 4.49 17.49
CA ARG A 754 -7.86 5.10 17.52
C ARG A 754 -8.00 6.22 16.49
N TYR A 755 -9.10 6.16 15.75
CA TYR A 755 -9.50 7.21 14.83
C TYR A 755 -9.95 8.46 15.62
N LEU A 756 -9.41 9.59 15.21
CA LEU A 756 -9.78 10.92 15.67
C LEU A 756 -9.89 11.76 14.41
N ALA A 757 -11.06 12.38 14.18
CA ALA A 757 -11.29 13.17 12.97
C ALA A 757 -10.43 14.45 13.01
N MET A 758 -9.55 14.61 12.02
CA MET A 758 -8.65 15.75 11.86
C MET A 758 -9.19 16.80 10.88
N ASP A 759 -10.05 16.43 9.94
CA ASP A 759 -10.61 17.33 8.90
C ASP A 759 -11.81 18.17 9.39
N THR A 760 -11.86 18.54 10.67
CA THR A 760 -13.03 19.23 11.28
C THR A 760 -13.10 20.73 11.03
N GLY A 761 -12.41 21.25 10.01
CA GLY A 761 -12.39 22.69 9.72
C GLY A 761 -12.02 23.03 8.28
N HIS A 762 -12.98 22.96 7.36
CA HIS A 762 -13.08 23.87 6.23
C HIS A 762 -14.49 24.49 6.29
N GLU A 763 -14.54 25.81 6.13
CA GLU A 763 -15.69 26.72 6.33
C GLU A 763 -17.04 26.11 5.93
N GLY A 764 -17.91 25.82 6.92
CA GLY A 764 -19.30 25.44 6.65
C GLY A 764 -20.04 24.68 7.74
N ASP A 765 -19.37 24.01 8.68
CA ASP A 765 -20.07 23.08 9.60
C ASP A 765 -19.68 23.25 11.08
N THR A 766 -20.03 24.39 11.66
CA THR A 766 -20.01 24.62 13.13
C THR A 766 -21.13 23.89 13.88
N GLY A 767 -21.98 23.12 13.20
CA GLY A 767 -23.18 22.50 13.79
C GLY A 767 -22.97 21.11 14.41
N ARG A 768 -21.82 20.45 14.17
CA ARG A 768 -21.63 19.03 14.54
C ARG A 768 -20.92 18.78 15.87
N GLN A 769 -20.20 19.78 16.42
CA GLN A 769 -19.49 19.65 17.70
C GLN A 769 -20.45 19.40 18.88
N THR A 770 -21.72 19.78 18.77
CA THR A 770 -22.72 19.68 19.85
C THR A 770 -23.40 18.31 19.94
N ARG A 771 -23.28 17.42 18.95
CA ARG A 771 -23.99 16.11 18.96
C ARG A 771 -23.15 14.93 19.43
N LEU A 772 -21.82 15.02 19.38
CA LEU A 772 -20.92 13.95 19.84
C LEU A 772 -20.45 14.13 21.30
N THR A 773 -20.61 15.33 21.86
CA THR A 773 -20.42 15.60 23.30
C THR A 773 -21.67 15.30 24.13
N ALA A 774 -22.86 15.30 23.52
CA ALA A 774 -24.13 14.99 24.22
C ALA A 774 -24.45 13.49 24.34
N ALA A 775 -23.59 12.60 23.79
CA ALA A 775 -23.76 11.14 23.84
C ALA A 775 -22.57 10.42 24.50
N ARG A 776 -21.81 11.12 25.34
CA ARG A 776 -20.79 10.53 26.22
C ARG A 776 -21.26 10.53 27.66
#